data_AF-A0AAV4I6X2-F1
#
_entry.id   AF-A0AAV4I6X2-F1
#
_cell.length_a   1.000
_cell.length_b   1.000
_cell.length_c   1.000
_cell.angle_alpha   90.00
_cell.angle_beta   90.00
_cell.angle_gamma   90.00
#
_symmetry.space_group_name_H-M   'P 1'
#
loop_
_entity.id
_entity.type
_entity.pdbx_description
1 polymer ?
#
loop_
_entity_poly.entity_id
_entity_poly.type
_entity_poly.pdbx_seq_one_letter_code
_entity_poly.pdbx_strand_id
1 'polypeptide(L)'
;MTDYGSFPPSYHTHQDQVLSLCILRTAKLEEMITQGEKQQPVTEALLDLARHTLPRDTTLGLAYLLALPKGCDADIAGRCFEDLPSTDISLQVAIYFYALRIYTCVASSSGTWTSGPHINPLYRQAPSKVVGRVKDYLDSIKGKEEAESKIEAGLVDKLQQYQEMLEDYNQACVLQGLGKGVDVIRFAEDQDYKQETIYGLAMSLDEEVYSISLSLAQRYDLPLWDVYMCHLEFLFSDSGLSMEDLQTRVSKLGILPTLKERGSEFTSRMMARVYPTLDGTDLKGLIYFFSLLLECCQEKVLCGLSPSEHAALLKKLKGPCPGLDYKKLMDDSTLPVSVIQPCLTATNINAVAKLAPQIPDKNGGFLHASSLYSTWAAQVFWTGEEGRKPKPDSMAGWVHRYEGIGELIQKLRPEDLVSLVDNIVFTTKGRETLDIPCREEITKRALKFSRQGGSGTSGKKKKQEDTGSMTWEQCRDELQTRLNHLKSLSNDTIQSFAQAEDPTFSSYAERYDLCKGNLSQIELLLVQLILDGHAVELVDDILQVAPPSSLRTHSVVGRAVSLIVAALRGQSAEPGISASKSWLEVLEMVVENVREHQDNGGDLVKAEDVMSLLRTFCSDASIEVTPRLDVLRVVEKSFELSATDTLLLTLYRTDALVSSTWPDIEVTEDKISSEEARLQMFSHLLSESSDPHRYTTLCRILVLWPKFSEDVRSDPDKNPWVSVFQAILAKQADQAENILDNVLEKECSEFPLDSMCCQRVFDLYCEASRPRVAVKLVLYSSHTDLYDKALDLLATISEGADNPELIRLILDAKLAPRVVSMPVFPALVTFVLQGQGQEDTPSSASPQTVANQLAAAGLQVEAGSLLLQAQSSHSLLQTFSSALSAASQWFSTSDQ
;
A
#
# COMPACT_ATOMS: atom_id res chain seq x y z
N MET A 1 14.91 46.62 -24.84
CA MET A 1 15.17 47.06 -23.45
C MET A 1 16.35 46.22 -22.96
N THR A 2 17.58 46.63 -23.26
CA THR A 2 18.45 47.45 -22.39
C THR A 2 18.52 46.91 -20.96
N ASP A 3 19.37 45.90 -20.77
CA ASP A 3 20.05 45.67 -19.49
C ASP A 3 21.55 45.64 -19.79
N TYR A 4 22.15 46.84 -19.80
CA TYR A 4 23.60 46.96 -19.67
C TYR A 4 23.91 46.62 -18.22
N GLY A 5 24.24 45.35 -17.97
CA GLY A 5 24.82 44.91 -16.71
C GLY A 5 26.08 45.73 -16.44
N SER A 6 25.95 46.70 -15.54
CA SER A 6 27.04 47.46 -14.97
C SER A 6 27.91 46.49 -14.17
N PHE A 7 28.97 45.97 -14.80
CA PHE A 7 30.07 45.37 -14.06
C PHE A 7 30.66 46.45 -13.16
N PRO A 8 30.76 46.27 -11.84
CA PRO A 8 31.63 47.13 -11.05
C PRO A 8 33.04 46.94 -11.62
N PRO A 9 33.84 48.01 -11.80
CA PRO A 9 35.25 47.82 -12.07
C PRO A 9 35.82 47.15 -10.82
N SER A 10 36.02 45.83 -10.87
CA SER A 10 36.72 45.14 -9.80
C SER A 10 38.10 45.77 -9.72
N TYR A 11 38.37 46.51 -8.65
CA TYR A 11 39.66 47.18 -8.42
C TYR A 11 40.85 46.22 -8.60
N HIS A 12 40.64 44.92 -8.42
CA HIS A 12 41.61 43.85 -8.67
C HIS A 12 42.03 43.70 -10.15
N THR A 13 41.09 43.62 -11.13
CA THR A 13 41.48 43.48 -12.56
C THR A 13 42.26 44.67 -13.10
N HIS A 14 42.01 45.87 -12.57
CA HIS A 14 42.76 47.06 -12.97
C HIS A 14 44.17 47.09 -12.39
N GLN A 15 44.38 46.51 -11.19
CA GLN A 15 45.71 46.35 -10.59
C GLN A 15 46.52 45.26 -11.30
N ASP A 16 45.90 44.13 -11.63
CA ASP A 16 46.57 43.02 -12.33
C ASP A 16 46.95 43.40 -13.76
N GLN A 17 46.09 44.12 -14.48
CA GLN A 17 46.42 44.65 -15.82
C GLN A 17 47.57 45.66 -15.77
N VAL A 18 47.60 46.54 -14.76
CA VAL A 18 48.68 47.52 -14.56
C VAL A 18 49.98 46.81 -14.19
N LEU A 19 49.91 45.77 -13.35
CA LEU A 19 51.05 44.95 -12.98
C LEU A 19 51.64 44.22 -14.19
N SER A 20 50.83 43.53 -14.99
CA SER A 20 51.29 42.83 -16.19
C SER A 20 51.86 43.79 -17.24
N LEU A 21 51.29 44.99 -17.38
CA LEU A 21 51.84 46.04 -18.25
C LEU A 21 53.18 46.59 -17.72
N CYS A 22 53.31 46.76 -16.40
CA CYS A 22 54.57 47.14 -15.75
C CYS A 22 55.65 46.06 -15.92
N ILE A 23 55.29 44.78 -15.77
CA ILE A 23 56.19 43.63 -15.99
C ILE A 23 56.66 43.62 -17.45
N LEU A 24 55.73 43.71 -18.41
CA LEU A 24 56.05 43.75 -19.84
C LEU A 24 56.95 44.95 -20.19
N ARG A 25 56.65 46.13 -19.64
CA ARG A 25 57.46 47.34 -19.86
C ARG A 25 58.86 47.20 -19.26
N THR A 26 58.98 46.64 -18.07
CA THR A 26 60.27 46.44 -17.39
C THR A 26 61.12 45.44 -18.16
N ALA A 27 60.53 44.31 -18.57
CA ALA A 27 61.21 43.30 -19.39
C ALA A 27 61.71 43.89 -20.72
N LYS A 28 60.90 44.71 -21.41
CA LYS A 28 61.31 45.35 -22.67
C LYS A 28 62.37 46.43 -22.49
N LEU A 29 62.32 47.20 -21.40
CA LEU A 29 63.37 48.16 -21.07
C LEU A 29 64.70 47.47 -20.76
N GLU A 30 64.67 46.35 -20.03
CA GLU A 30 65.89 45.57 -19.76
C GLU A 30 66.46 44.94 -21.03
N GLU A 31 65.61 44.39 -21.90
CA GLU A 31 66.02 43.87 -23.21
C GLU A 31 66.69 44.97 -24.05
N MET A 32 66.12 46.19 -24.07
CA MET A 32 66.70 47.32 -24.79
C MET A 32 68.05 47.78 -24.19
N ILE A 33 68.15 47.87 -22.86
CA ILE A 33 69.37 48.30 -22.16
C ILE A 33 70.50 47.29 -22.39
N THR A 34 70.17 46.00 -22.42
CA THR A 34 71.14 44.91 -22.60
C THR A 34 71.39 44.56 -24.07
N GLN A 35 70.86 45.33 -25.01
CA GLN A 35 70.92 45.04 -26.46
C GLN A 35 70.49 43.59 -26.80
N GLY A 36 69.56 43.04 -26.02
CA GLY A 36 69.05 41.68 -26.18
C GLY A 36 69.86 40.57 -25.48
N GLU A 37 70.92 40.89 -24.72
CA GLU A 37 71.69 39.87 -23.98
C GLU A 37 70.90 39.25 -22.81
N LYS A 38 69.94 39.98 -22.21
CA LYS A 38 69.01 39.44 -21.21
C LYS A 38 67.57 39.60 -21.67
N GLN A 39 66.84 38.48 -21.70
CA GLN A 39 65.41 38.43 -21.97
C GLN A 39 64.68 37.82 -20.77
N GLN A 40 63.75 38.56 -20.16
CA GLN A 40 62.87 38.02 -19.13
C GLN A 40 61.71 37.24 -19.76
N PRO A 41 61.22 36.17 -19.14
CA PRO A 41 60.02 35.47 -19.60
C PRO A 41 58.80 36.37 -19.37
N VAL A 42 58.10 36.75 -20.46
CA VAL A 42 56.95 37.67 -20.41
C VAL A 42 55.63 36.99 -20.79
N THR A 43 55.64 35.67 -20.92
CA THR A 43 54.52 34.87 -21.46
C THR A 43 53.25 35.04 -20.63
N GLU A 44 53.31 34.91 -19.31
CA GLU A 44 52.13 35.05 -18.42
C GLU A 44 51.56 36.47 -18.47
N ALA A 45 52.43 37.49 -18.39
CA ALA A 45 52.00 38.89 -18.50
C ALA A 45 51.34 39.19 -19.85
N LEU A 46 51.83 38.61 -20.96
CA LEU A 46 51.22 38.75 -22.28
C LEU A 46 49.86 38.04 -22.39
N LEU A 47 49.69 36.87 -21.78
CA LEU A 47 48.42 36.13 -21.76
C LEU A 47 47.36 36.85 -20.92
N ASP A 48 47.72 37.36 -19.74
CA ASP A 48 46.81 38.12 -18.88
C ASP A 48 46.38 39.42 -19.56
N LEU A 49 47.33 40.12 -20.21
CA LEU A 49 47.00 41.30 -21.01
C LEU A 49 46.09 40.93 -22.18
N ALA A 50 46.36 39.83 -22.90
CA ALA A 50 45.51 39.37 -24.00
C ALA A 50 44.08 39.03 -23.54
N ARG A 51 43.92 38.23 -22.48
CA ARG A 51 42.61 37.88 -21.91
C ARG A 51 41.76 39.10 -21.56
N HIS A 52 42.35 40.10 -20.91
CA HIS A 52 41.61 41.30 -20.51
C HIS A 52 41.34 42.27 -21.66
N THR A 53 42.18 42.26 -22.71
CA THR A 53 42.05 43.18 -23.83
C THR A 53 41.23 42.62 -24.98
N LEU A 54 41.26 41.32 -25.28
CA LEU A 54 40.52 40.70 -26.39
C LEU A 54 39.03 41.07 -26.46
N PRO A 55 38.25 41.09 -25.35
CA PRO A 55 36.84 41.47 -25.39
C PRO A 55 36.60 42.97 -25.67
N ARG A 56 37.59 43.83 -25.44
CA ARG A 56 37.48 45.31 -25.52
C ARG A 56 38.17 45.90 -26.75
N ASP A 57 39.34 45.37 -27.08
CA ASP A 57 40.17 45.72 -28.22
C ASP A 57 40.83 44.43 -28.75
N THR A 58 40.13 43.80 -29.68
CA THR A 58 40.57 42.57 -30.32
C THR A 58 41.90 42.75 -31.06
N THR A 59 42.17 43.94 -31.61
CA THR A 59 43.42 44.17 -32.35
C THR A 59 44.64 44.19 -31.43
N LEU A 60 44.51 44.86 -30.28
CA LEU A 60 45.55 44.90 -29.25
C LEU A 60 45.70 43.53 -28.57
N GLY A 61 44.59 42.85 -28.28
CA GLY A 61 44.59 41.50 -27.72
C GLY A 61 45.30 40.49 -28.63
N LEU A 62 44.99 40.50 -29.93
CA LEU A 62 45.70 39.69 -30.93
C LEU A 62 47.18 40.08 -31.02
N ALA A 63 47.53 41.36 -30.89
CA ALA A 63 48.93 41.79 -30.89
C ALA A 63 49.71 41.22 -29.70
N TYR A 64 49.12 41.19 -28.50
CA TYR A 64 49.72 40.52 -27.34
C TYR A 64 49.86 39.01 -27.56
N LEU A 65 48.82 38.36 -28.09
CA LEU A 65 48.89 36.94 -28.42
C LEU A 65 49.93 36.63 -29.50
N LEU A 66 50.14 37.50 -30.50
CA LEU A 66 51.18 37.34 -31.53
C LEU A 66 52.59 37.64 -31.02
N ALA A 67 52.71 38.36 -29.90
CA ALA A 67 54.00 38.66 -29.25
C ALA A 67 54.51 37.51 -28.36
N LEU A 68 53.71 36.44 -28.14
CA LEU A 68 54.17 35.28 -27.37
C LEU A 68 55.39 34.63 -28.03
N PRO A 69 56.39 34.16 -27.24
CA PRO A 69 57.62 33.55 -27.75
C PRO A 69 57.36 32.41 -28.73
N LYS A 70 58.29 32.23 -29.69
CA LYS A 70 58.27 31.08 -30.62
C LYS A 70 58.50 29.78 -29.84
N GLY A 71 57.69 28.75 -30.11
CA GLY A 71 57.70 27.48 -29.38
C GLY A 71 56.83 27.46 -28.11
N CYS A 72 55.99 28.47 -27.90
CA CYS A 72 54.92 28.42 -26.88
C CYS A 72 53.83 27.44 -27.34
N ASP A 73 53.29 26.65 -26.40
CA ASP A 73 52.25 25.67 -26.68
C ASP A 73 50.99 26.35 -27.27
N ALA A 74 50.48 25.81 -28.38
CA ALA A 74 49.31 26.30 -29.09
C ALA A 74 48.04 26.34 -28.21
N ASP A 75 47.96 25.43 -27.22
CA ASP A 75 46.87 25.38 -26.25
C ASP A 75 46.86 26.59 -25.31
N ILE A 76 48.02 27.13 -24.97
CA ILE A 76 48.15 28.24 -24.00
C ILE A 76 47.50 29.51 -24.54
N ALA A 77 47.65 29.78 -25.85
CA ALA A 77 46.96 30.89 -26.52
C ALA A 77 45.44 30.61 -26.68
N GLY A 78 45.06 29.34 -26.81
CA GLY A 78 43.66 28.90 -26.94
C GLY A 78 42.80 29.25 -25.72
N ARG A 79 43.39 29.18 -24.53
CA ARG A 79 42.71 29.57 -23.27
C ARG A 79 42.18 31.01 -23.26
N CYS A 80 42.76 31.90 -24.07
CA CYS A 80 42.27 33.28 -24.17
C CYS A 80 41.00 33.40 -25.03
N PHE A 81 40.78 32.44 -25.94
CA PHE A 81 39.57 32.35 -26.75
C PHE A 81 38.49 31.49 -26.09
N GLU A 82 38.87 30.52 -25.25
CA GLU A 82 37.94 29.74 -24.40
C GLU A 82 37.18 30.62 -23.40
N ASP A 83 37.80 31.71 -22.93
CA ASP A 83 37.16 32.70 -22.05
C ASP A 83 36.11 33.58 -22.79
N LEU A 84 36.03 33.49 -24.12
CA LEU A 84 35.06 34.23 -24.95
C LEU A 84 33.86 33.33 -25.30
N PRO A 85 32.64 33.88 -25.43
CA PRO A 85 31.49 33.10 -25.91
C PRO A 85 31.73 32.62 -27.35
N SER A 86 31.30 31.40 -27.68
CA SER A 86 31.43 30.77 -29.02
C SER A 86 30.48 31.38 -30.07
N THR A 87 30.67 32.66 -30.38
CA THR A 87 29.91 33.41 -31.40
C THR A 87 30.62 33.36 -32.75
N ASP A 88 29.88 33.62 -33.84
CA ASP A 88 30.45 33.74 -35.20
C ASP A 88 31.74 34.59 -35.24
N ILE A 89 31.73 35.75 -34.60
CA ILE A 89 32.85 36.69 -34.62
C ILE A 89 34.04 36.17 -33.79
N SER A 90 33.82 35.65 -32.59
CA SER A 90 34.91 35.16 -31.74
C SER A 90 35.59 33.93 -32.33
N LEU A 91 34.83 33.01 -32.93
CA LEU A 91 35.36 31.85 -33.64
C LEU A 91 36.16 32.28 -34.88
N GLN A 92 35.64 33.22 -35.69
CA GLN A 92 36.38 33.78 -36.82
C GLN A 92 37.68 34.48 -36.40
N VAL A 93 37.69 35.18 -35.27
CA VAL A 93 38.88 35.83 -34.70
C VAL A 93 39.91 34.80 -34.26
N ALA A 94 39.48 33.71 -33.60
CA ALA A 94 40.37 32.60 -33.23
C ALA A 94 40.98 31.91 -34.47
N ILE A 95 40.15 31.58 -35.47
CA ILE A 95 40.60 31.03 -36.76
C ILE A 95 41.62 31.96 -37.41
N TYR A 96 41.35 33.27 -37.42
CA TYR A 96 42.27 34.25 -37.99
C TYR A 96 43.60 34.32 -37.22
N PHE A 97 43.57 34.26 -35.89
CA PHE A 97 44.77 34.22 -35.05
C PHE A 97 45.64 32.99 -35.37
N TYR A 98 45.06 31.80 -35.35
CA TYR A 98 45.80 30.57 -35.64
C TYR A 98 46.32 30.55 -37.08
N ALA A 99 45.55 31.06 -38.05
CA ALA A 99 46.01 31.22 -39.42
C ALA A 99 47.20 32.20 -39.51
N LEU A 100 47.17 33.33 -38.80
CA LEU A 100 48.30 34.27 -38.76
C LEU A 100 49.54 33.63 -38.14
N ARG A 101 49.39 32.89 -37.03
CA ARG A 101 50.48 32.16 -36.38
C ARG A 101 51.14 31.14 -37.32
N ILE A 102 50.33 30.31 -37.98
CA ILE A 102 50.82 29.35 -38.98
C ILE A 102 51.53 30.08 -40.12
N TYR A 103 50.95 31.17 -40.62
CA TYR A 103 51.57 31.98 -41.67
C TYR A 103 52.95 32.53 -41.26
N THR A 104 53.10 33.01 -40.02
CA THR A 104 54.40 33.49 -39.52
C THR A 104 55.44 32.39 -39.34
N CYS A 105 55.03 31.17 -38.98
CA CYS A 105 55.92 30.01 -38.90
C CYS A 105 56.48 29.66 -40.28
N VAL A 106 55.58 29.53 -41.26
CA VAL A 106 55.90 29.17 -42.65
C VAL A 106 56.77 30.24 -43.34
N ALA A 107 56.53 31.51 -43.04
CA ALA A 107 57.35 32.61 -43.56
C ALA A 107 58.76 32.63 -42.95
N SER A 108 58.94 32.10 -41.73
CA SER A 108 60.21 32.11 -41.00
C SER A 108 61.09 30.89 -41.28
N SER A 109 60.49 29.71 -41.50
CA SER A 109 61.20 28.41 -41.66
C SER A 109 61.69 28.15 -43.09
N SER A 110 61.17 28.88 -44.07
CA SER A 110 61.63 28.86 -45.45
C SER A 110 62.54 30.07 -45.71
N GLY A 111 63.86 29.84 -45.73
CA GLY A 111 64.84 30.77 -46.32
C GLY A 111 64.64 30.99 -47.84
N THR A 112 63.54 30.49 -48.40
CA THR A 112 63.16 30.48 -49.81
C THR A 112 61.76 31.07 -50.01
N TRP A 113 61.50 32.25 -49.43
CA TRP A 113 60.50 33.21 -49.95
C TRP A 113 61.17 34.40 -50.68
N THR A 114 62.44 34.26 -51.07
CA THR A 114 63.19 35.27 -51.85
C THR A 114 63.00 35.14 -53.37
N SER A 115 62.13 34.25 -53.86
CA SER A 115 61.94 34.04 -55.30
C SER A 115 60.48 33.75 -55.67
N GLY A 116 59.58 34.72 -55.52
CA GLY A 116 58.22 34.65 -56.06
C GLY A 116 57.46 35.97 -55.91
N PRO A 117 56.75 36.47 -56.93
CA PRO A 117 55.97 37.69 -56.83
C PRO A 117 54.80 37.45 -55.89
N HIS A 118 54.46 38.43 -55.04
CA HIS A 118 53.37 38.42 -54.05
C HIS A 118 53.72 37.95 -52.63
N ILE A 119 54.79 38.51 -52.05
CA ILE A 119 54.75 38.93 -50.63
C ILE A 119 53.72 40.08 -50.56
N ASN A 120 52.42 39.74 -50.60
CA ASN A 120 51.40 40.73 -50.35
C ASN A 120 51.49 41.08 -48.86
N PRO A 121 51.67 42.35 -48.50
CA PRO A 121 51.78 42.71 -47.10
C PRO A 121 50.53 42.22 -46.36
N LEU A 122 50.69 41.44 -45.28
CA LEU A 122 49.57 40.88 -44.51
C LEU A 122 48.52 41.95 -44.17
N TYR A 123 48.99 43.16 -43.85
CA TYR A 123 48.17 44.33 -43.55
C TYR A 123 47.29 44.85 -44.71
N ARG A 124 47.50 44.35 -45.94
CA ARG A 124 46.66 44.67 -47.13
C ARG A 124 45.67 43.58 -47.48
N GLN A 125 45.66 42.46 -46.76
CA GLN A 125 44.79 41.33 -47.05
C GLN A 125 43.64 41.28 -46.06
N ALA A 126 42.44 40.97 -46.57
CA ALA A 126 41.31 40.66 -45.70
C ALA A 126 41.59 39.36 -44.91
N PRO A 127 41.14 39.24 -43.65
CA PRO A 127 41.33 38.05 -42.82
C PRO A 127 40.98 36.73 -43.51
N SER A 128 39.86 36.68 -44.24
CA SER A 128 39.41 35.50 -44.99
C SER A 128 40.41 35.05 -46.08
N LYS A 129 41.13 35.98 -46.71
CA LYS A 129 42.17 35.66 -47.69
C LYS A 129 43.43 35.09 -47.05
N VAL A 130 43.75 35.51 -45.82
CA VAL A 130 44.86 34.95 -45.05
C VAL A 130 44.54 33.52 -44.64
N VAL A 131 43.35 33.28 -44.06
CA VAL A 131 42.86 31.95 -43.68
C VAL A 131 42.82 31.02 -44.89
N GLY A 132 42.28 31.48 -46.02
CA GLY A 132 42.21 30.68 -47.25
C GLY A 132 43.60 30.26 -47.78
N ARG A 133 44.59 31.16 -47.76
CA ARG A 133 45.97 30.82 -48.18
C ARG A 133 46.64 29.82 -47.26
N VAL A 134 46.38 29.92 -45.95
CA VAL A 134 46.89 28.94 -44.98
C VAL A 134 46.26 27.58 -45.25
N LYS A 135 44.96 27.52 -45.55
CA LYS A 135 44.28 26.30 -45.96
C LYS A 135 44.89 25.70 -47.24
N ASP A 136 45.02 26.50 -48.29
CA ASP A 136 45.65 26.08 -49.56
C ASP A 136 47.08 25.55 -49.34
N TYR A 137 47.83 26.16 -48.43
CA TYR A 137 49.17 25.72 -48.05
C TYR A 137 49.15 24.39 -47.29
N LEU A 138 48.28 24.23 -46.30
CA LEU A 138 48.12 22.99 -45.55
C LEU A 138 47.71 21.83 -46.47
N ASP A 139 46.82 22.08 -47.42
CA ASP A 139 46.40 21.10 -48.44
C ASP A 139 47.54 20.71 -49.40
N SER A 140 48.54 21.59 -49.57
CA SER A 140 49.70 21.35 -50.44
C SER A 140 50.85 20.56 -49.77
N ILE A 141 50.89 20.52 -48.43
CA ILE A 141 51.92 19.77 -47.68
C ILE A 141 51.57 18.28 -47.68
N LYS A 142 52.54 17.42 -48.04
CA LYS A 142 52.33 15.96 -48.08
C LYS A 142 52.87 15.30 -46.81
N GLY A 143 52.02 15.14 -45.80
CA GLY A 143 52.27 14.32 -44.62
C GLY A 143 52.54 15.12 -43.33
N LYS A 144 52.11 14.54 -42.19
CA LYS A 144 52.18 15.16 -40.85
C LYS A 144 53.62 15.55 -40.45
N GLU A 145 54.60 14.71 -40.77
CA GLU A 145 56.02 14.96 -40.42
C GLU A 145 56.61 16.21 -41.09
N GLU A 146 56.20 16.52 -42.33
CA GLU A 146 56.71 17.71 -43.05
C GLU A 146 56.05 19.01 -42.54
N ALA A 147 54.79 18.92 -42.07
CA ALA A 147 54.09 20.03 -41.43
C ALA A 147 54.64 20.31 -40.03
N GLU A 148 54.86 19.27 -39.21
CA GLU A 148 55.39 19.36 -37.84
C GLU A 148 56.83 19.89 -37.81
N SER A 149 57.62 19.70 -38.88
CA SER A 149 58.95 20.29 -38.99
C SER A 149 58.94 21.80 -39.33
N LYS A 150 57.84 22.33 -39.87
CA LYS A 150 57.76 23.71 -40.40
C LYS A 150 56.78 24.61 -39.64
N ILE A 151 55.83 24.03 -38.91
CA ILE A 151 54.76 24.68 -38.16
C ILE A 151 54.88 24.23 -36.70
N GLU A 152 54.66 25.16 -35.76
CA GLU A 152 54.61 24.80 -34.33
C GLU A 152 53.51 23.77 -34.05
N ALA A 153 53.81 22.78 -33.20
CA ALA A 153 52.90 21.68 -32.87
C ALA A 153 51.55 22.18 -32.33
N GLY A 154 50.45 21.52 -32.69
CA GLY A 154 49.10 21.81 -32.22
C GLY A 154 48.39 23.01 -32.88
N LEU A 155 49.08 23.88 -33.63
CA LEU A 155 48.44 25.03 -34.29
C LEU A 155 47.43 24.62 -35.39
N VAL A 156 47.76 23.56 -36.14
CA VAL A 156 46.88 23.05 -37.21
C VAL A 156 45.64 22.41 -36.60
N ASP A 157 45.81 21.64 -35.52
CA ASP A 157 44.70 21.00 -34.81
C ASP A 157 43.75 22.05 -34.22
N LYS A 158 44.28 23.14 -33.63
CA LYS A 158 43.46 24.26 -33.15
C LYS A 158 42.73 25.01 -34.25
N LEU A 159 43.40 25.25 -35.38
CA LEU A 159 42.76 25.88 -36.54
C LEU A 159 41.57 25.05 -37.03
N GLN A 160 41.73 23.72 -37.12
CA GLN A 160 40.67 22.80 -37.51
C GLN A 160 39.54 22.77 -36.48
N GLN A 161 39.87 22.68 -35.19
CA GLN A 161 38.89 22.71 -34.10
C GLN A 161 37.96 23.95 -34.17
N TYR A 162 38.53 25.16 -34.28
CA TYR A 162 37.70 26.37 -34.35
C TYR A 162 36.93 26.50 -35.67
N GLN A 163 37.44 25.92 -36.77
CA GLN A 163 36.70 25.84 -38.04
C GLN A 163 35.48 24.93 -37.91
N GLU A 164 35.62 23.75 -37.30
CA GLU A 164 34.50 22.84 -37.01
C GLU A 164 33.44 23.53 -36.14
N MET A 165 33.87 24.20 -35.06
CA MET A 165 32.95 24.95 -34.19
C MET A 165 32.19 26.06 -34.95
N LEU A 166 32.86 26.76 -35.87
CA LEU A 166 32.22 27.81 -36.68
C LEU A 166 31.19 27.23 -37.66
N GLU A 167 31.50 26.09 -38.27
CA GLU A 167 30.55 25.42 -39.15
C GLU A 167 29.33 24.89 -38.38
N ASP A 168 29.54 24.32 -37.19
CA ASP A 168 28.47 23.85 -36.31
C ASP A 168 27.56 25.01 -35.86
N TYR A 169 28.15 26.15 -35.51
CA TYR A 169 27.42 27.39 -35.22
C TYR A 169 26.56 27.84 -36.41
N ASN A 170 27.15 27.86 -37.61
CA ASN A 170 26.42 28.24 -38.83
C ASN A 170 25.27 27.27 -39.12
N GLN A 171 25.49 25.98 -38.94
CA GLN A 171 24.47 24.96 -39.12
C GLN A 171 23.33 25.14 -38.11
N ALA A 172 23.64 25.44 -36.86
CA ALA A 172 22.66 25.74 -35.83
C ALA A 172 21.85 27.02 -36.13
N CYS A 173 22.47 28.05 -36.70
CA CYS A 173 21.75 29.25 -37.17
C CYS A 173 20.76 28.91 -38.31
N VAL A 174 21.14 28.05 -39.25
CA VAL A 174 20.22 27.58 -40.31
C VAL A 174 19.04 26.84 -39.67
N LEU A 175 19.29 25.96 -38.71
CA LEU A 175 18.24 25.23 -37.98
C LEU A 175 17.31 26.14 -37.19
N GLN A 176 17.84 27.19 -36.56
CA GLN A 176 17.03 28.22 -35.89
C GLN A 176 16.14 28.96 -36.91
N GLY A 177 16.67 29.24 -38.11
CA GLY A 177 15.93 29.85 -39.22
C GLY A 177 14.74 29.02 -39.73
N LEU A 178 14.76 27.69 -39.53
CA LEU A 178 13.63 26.80 -39.83
C LEU A 178 12.47 26.90 -38.81
N GLY A 179 12.59 27.77 -37.80
CA GLY A 179 11.53 28.03 -36.82
C GLY A 179 11.32 26.90 -35.81
N LYS A 180 12.30 26.01 -35.65
CA LYS A 180 12.23 24.82 -34.77
C LYS A 180 12.75 25.05 -33.34
N GLY A 181 13.06 26.30 -32.98
CA GLY A 181 13.43 26.66 -31.60
C GLY A 181 14.77 26.09 -31.13
N VAL A 182 15.72 25.90 -32.05
CA VAL A 182 17.06 25.40 -31.72
C VAL A 182 17.88 26.47 -31.01
N ASP A 183 18.49 26.08 -29.88
CA ASP A 183 19.48 26.89 -29.18
C ASP A 183 20.82 26.75 -29.92
N VAL A 184 21.26 27.84 -30.55
CA VAL A 184 22.46 27.86 -31.42
C VAL A 184 23.73 27.56 -30.64
N ILE A 185 23.85 28.10 -29.42
CA ILE A 185 25.06 27.96 -28.61
C ILE A 185 25.11 26.54 -28.07
N ARG A 186 23.99 26.06 -27.52
CA ARG A 186 23.92 24.69 -27.00
C ARG A 186 24.12 23.65 -28.09
N PHE A 187 23.55 23.86 -29.28
CA PHE A 187 23.79 22.97 -30.42
C PHE A 187 25.25 22.96 -30.84
N ALA A 188 26.03 24.04 -30.71
CA ALA A 188 27.45 23.99 -31.10
C ALA A 188 28.30 23.20 -30.09
N GLU A 189 27.97 23.27 -28.80
CA GLU A 189 28.84 22.81 -27.70
C GLU A 189 28.44 21.46 -27.09
N ASP A 190 27.15 21.12 -27.07
CA ASP A 190 26.58 19.95 -26.38
C ASP A 190 26.25 18.83 -27.39
N GLN A 191 27.01 17.74 -27.35
CA GLN A 191 26.85 16.59 -28.26
C GLN A 191 25.54 15.83 -28.03
N ASP A 192 25.08 15.72 -26.79
CA ASP A 192 23.82 15.05 -26.47
C ASP A 192 22.64 15.89 -27.02
N TYR A 193 22.71 17.21 -26.84
CA TYR A 193 21.71 18.11 -27.42
C TYR A 193 21.73 18.13 -28.95
N LYS A 194 22.91 18.03 -29.60
CA LYS A 194 23.02 17.84 -31.06
C LYS A 194 22.26 16.59 -31.49
N GLN A 195 22.52 15.46 -30.84
CA GLN A 195 21.88 14.19 -31.13
C GLN A 195 20.35 14.25 -30.95
N GLU A 196 19.89 14.77 -29.82
CA GLU A 196 18.45 14.95 -29.53
C GLU A 196 17.78 15.86 -30.55
N THR A 197 18.43 16.95 -30.94
CA THR A 197 17.92 17.89 -31.95
C THR A 197 17.78 17.20 -33.30
N ILE A 198 18.76 16.39 -33.72
CA ILE A 198 18.72 15.67 -34.99
C ILE A 198 17.60 14.63 -35.00
N TYR A 199 17.42 13.89 -33.90
CA TYR A 199 16.28 12.97 -33.75
C TYR A 199 14.94 13.72 -33.76
N GLY A 200 14.85 14.86 -33.06
CA GLY A 200 13.66 15.71 -33.08
C GLY A 200 13.33 16.24 -34.49
N LEU A 201 14.34 16.62 -35.28
CA LEU A 201 14.14 17.02 -36.69
C LEU A 201 13.68 15.85 -37.56
N ALA A 202 14.13 14.63 -37.27
CA ALA A 202 13.67 13.42 -37.95
C ALA A 202 12.17 13.13 -37.67
N MET A 203 11.60 13.62 -36.57
CA MET A 203 10.17 13.54 -36.27
C MET A 203 9.35 14.58 -37.06
N SER A 204 9.50 14.60 -38.39
CA SER A 204 8.84 15.55 -39.28
C SER A 204 8.25 14.87 -40.51
N LEU A 205 7.06 15.34 -40.93
CA LEU A 205 6.45 14.94 -42.20
C LEU A 205 7.00 15.73 -43.41
N ASP A 206 7.63 16.88 -43.16
CA ASP A 206 8.27 17.70 -44.18
C ASP A 206 9.52 16.99 -44.75
N GLU A 207 9.55 16.80 -46.07
CA GLU A 207 10.63 16.09 -46.77
C GLU A 207 11.95 16.85 -46.72
N GLU A 208 11.93 18.18 -46.76
CA GLU A 208 13.14 18.99 -46.69
C GLU A 208 13.76 18.90 -45.30
N VAL A 209 12.94 19.04 -44.25
CA VAL A 209 13.41 18.93 -42.85
C VAL A 209 13.94 17.53 -42.55
N TYR A 210 13.26 16.49 -43.03
CA TYR A 210 13.73 15.12 -42.88
C TYR A 210 15.04 14.86 -43.65
N SER A 211 15.21 15.42 -44.85
CA SER A 211 16.48 15.33 -45.58
C SER A 211 17.61 16.05 -44.87
N ILE A 212 17.32 17.18 -44.20
CA ILE A 212 18.29 17.90 -43.38
C ILE A 212 18.72 17.05 -42.19
N SER A 213 17.81 16.37 -41.48
CA SER A 213 18.18 15.52 -40.34
C SER A 213 19.11 14.37 -40.75
N LEU A 214 18.88 13.75 -41.93
CA LEU A 214 19.78 12.71 -42.46
C LEU A 214 21.16 13.26 -42.80
N SER A 215 21.23 14.45 -43.39
CA SER A 215 22.50 15.11 -43.74
C SER A 215 23.30 15.47 -42.48
N LEU A 216 22.61 15.92 -41.42
CA LEU A 216 23.23 16.21 -40.13
C LEU A 216 23.70 14.93 -39.43
N ALA A 217 22.89 13.87 -39.45
CA ALA A 217 23.28 12.59 -38.89
C ALA A 217 24.57 12.04 -39.53
N GLN A 218 24.69 12.16 -40.85
CA GLN A 218 25.92 11.77 -41.55
C GLN A 218 27.12 12.67 -41.19
N ARG A 219 26.91 13.98 -41.02
CA ARG A 219 27.97 14.93 -40.66
C ARG A 219 28.53 14.67 -39.26
N TYR A 220 27.66 14.32 -38.31
CA TYR A 220 28.03 14.09 -36.91
C TYR A 220 28.19 12.61 -36.56
N ASP A 221 28.38 11.75 -37.56
CA ASP A 221 28.57 10.30 -37.42
C ASP A 221 27.51 9.58 -36.56
N LEU A 222 26.27 10.10 -36.56
CA LEU A 222 25.14 9.45 -35.91
C LEU A 222 24.65 8.27 -36.77
N PRO A 223 24.38 7.09 -36.18
CA PRO A 223 23.88 5.95 -36.93
C PRO A 223 22.55 6.29 -37.61
N LEU A 224 22.50 6.19 -38.94
CA LEU A 224 21.26 6.37 -39.71
C LEU A 224 20.15 5.41 -39.24
N TRP A 225 20.53 4.26 -38.70
CA TRP A 225 19.62 3.32 -38.08
C TRP A 225 18.77 3.97 -36.97
N ASP A 226 19.38 4.75 -36.08
CA ASP A 226 18.68 5.42 -34.98
C ASP A 226 17.74 6.52 -35.48
N VAL A 227 18.17 7.27 -36.50
CA VAL A 227 17.35 8.32 -37.13
C VAL A 227 16.13 7.71 -37.82
N TYR A 228 16.31 6.62 -38.58
CA TYR A 228 15.21 5.90 -39.22
C TYR A 228 14.26 5.27 -38.21
N MET A 229 14.79 4.72 -37.10
CA MET A 229 13.96 4.14 -36.05
C MET A 229 13.13 5.22 -35.36
N CYS A 230 13.75 6.36 -35.03
CA CYS A 230 13.06 7.51 -34.45
C CYS A 230 11.95 8.04 -35.38
N HIS A 231 12.22 8.13 -36.69
CA HIS A 231 11.20 8.52 -37.65
C HIS A 231 10.05 7.51 -37.69
N LEU A 232 10.35 6.20 -37.72
CA LEU A 232 9.32 5.17 -37.73
C LEU A 232 8.45 5.21 -36.47
N GLU A 233 9.05 5.39 -35.29
CA GLU A 233 8.34 5.57 -34.01
C GLU A 233 7.35 6.74 -34.11
N PHE A 234 7.83 7.91 -34.56
CA PHE A 234 7.00 9.10 -34.80
C PHE A 234 5.85 8.85 -35.78
N LEU A 235 6.10 8.10 -36.86
CA LEU A 235 5.06 7.78 -37.84
C LEU A 235 3.90 7.02 -37.19
N PHE A 236 4.16 6.11 -36.27
CA PHE A 236 3.12 5.35 -35.57
C PHE A 236 2.46 6.09 -34.39
N SER A 237 3.16 7.04 -33.75
CA SER A 237 2.63 7.75 -32.57
C SER A 237 1.96 9.08 -32.94
N ASP A 238 2.75 10.07 -33.37
CA ASP A 238 2.37 11.49 -33.33
C ASP A 238 2.17 12.10 -34.72
N SER A 239 2.40 11.32 -35.78
CA SER A 239 2.31 11.84 -37.15
C SER A 239 0.89 12.17 -37.62
N GLY A 240 -0.13 11.55 -37.03
CA GLY A 240 -1.53 11.69 -37.44
C GLY A 240 -1.86 11.12 -38.83
N LEU A 241 -0.94 10.36 -39.44
CA LEU A 241 -1.15 9.75 -40.76
C LEU A 241 -2.15 8.58 -40.70
N SER A 242 -2.86 8.36 -41.80
CA SER A 242 -3.58 7.10 -42.00
C SER A 242 -2.60 5.94 -42.18
N MET A 243 -3.02 4.70 -41.87
CA MET A 243 -2.14 3.54 -42.06
C MET A 243 -1.73 3.32 -43.53
N GLU A 244 -2.52 3.78 -44.50
CA GLU A 244 -2.18 3.70 -45.93
C GLU A 244 -1.10 4.72 -46.32
N ASP A 245 -1.20 5.95 -45.80
CA ASP A 245 -0.19 7.00 -46.02
C ASP A 245 1.13 6.67 -45.31
N LEU A 246 1.05 6.11 -44.10
CA LEU A 246 2.21 5.63 -43.34
C LEU A 246 2.96 4.55 -44.13
N GLN A 247 2.26 3.53 -44.61
CA GLN A 247 2.83 2.46 -45.44
C GLN A 247 3.51 3.00 -46.70
N THR A 248 2.86 3.94 -47.37
CA THR A 248 3.38 4.60 -48.57
C THR A 248 4.66 5.37 -48.26
N ARG A 249 4.69 6.12 -47.16
CA ARG A 249 5.86 6.90 -46.74
C ARG A 249 7.03 6.01 -46.36
N VAL A 250 6.81 4.97 -45.54
CA VAL A 250 7.87 4.00 -45.16
C VAL A 250 8.47 3.35 -46.40
N SER A 251 7.63 3.00 -47.38
CA SER A 251 8.08 2.42 -48.65
C SER A 251 8.85 3.42 -49.53
N LYS A 252 8.37 4.66 -49.63
CA LYS A 252 9.02 5.75 -50.40
C LYS A 252 10.40 6.09 -49.85
N LEU A 253 10.54 6.16 -48.52
CA LEU A 253 11.78 6.52 -47.85
C LEU A 253 12.80 5.37 -47.80
N GLY A 254 12.36 4.12 -48.03
CA GLY A 254 13.27 2.98 -48.07
C GLY A 254 14.03 2.74 -46.77
N ILE A 255 13.42 3.00 -45.61
CA ILE A 255 14.08 2.91 -44.29
C ILE A 255 14.24 1.47 -43.79
N LEU A 256 13.40 0.54 -44.27
CA LEU A 256 13.34 -0.84 -43.76
C LEU A 256 14.62 -1.67 -43.99
N PRO A 257 15.32 -1.61 -45.15
CA PRO A 257 16.56 -2.36 -45.36
C PRO A 257 17.62 -2.08 -44.30
N THR A 258 17.85 -0.81 -43.94
CA THR A 258 18.79 -0.43 -42.89
C THR A 258 18.30 -0.88 -41.52
N LEU A 259 17.01 -0.70 -41.20
CA LEU A 259 16.47 -1.12 -39.91
C LEU A 259 16.61 -2.63 -39.66
N LYS A 260 16.49 -3.43 -40.73
CA LYS A 260 16.64 -4.89 -40.70
C LYS A 260 18.05 -5.37 -40.36
N GLU A 261 19.09 -4.55 -40.57
CA GLU A 261 20.47 -4.93 -40.23
C GLU A 261 20.64 -5.24 -38.74
N ARG A 262 19.83 -4.61 -37.87
CA ARG A 262 19.79 -4.84 -36.42
C ARG A 262 18.42 -5.39 -35.98
N GLY A 263 18.03 -6.55 -36.51
CA GLY A 263 16.69 -7.12 -36.34
C GLY A 263 16.20 -7.32 -34.89
N SER A 264 17.09 -7.73 -33.97
CA SER A 264 16.74 -7.92 -32.55
C SER A 264 16.43 -6.59 -31.85
N GLU A 265 17.27 -5.57 -32.07
CA GLU A 265 17.09 -4.22 -31.53
C GLU A 265 15.82 -3.56 -32.10
N PHE A 266 15.58 -3.75 -33.41
CA PHE A 266 14.36 -3.30 -34.08
C PHE A 266 13.11 -3.90 -33.44
N THR A 267 13.10 -5.22 -33.21
CA THR A 267 11.95 -5.89 -32.58
C THR A 267 11.74 -5.42 -31.14
N SER A 268 12.82 -5.27 -30.37
CA SER A 268 12.74 -4.77 -28.99
C SER A 268 12.15 -3.36 -28.93
N ARG A 269 12.66 -2.41 -29.73
CA ARG A 269 12.13 -1.03 -29.78
C ARG A 269 10.68 -0.98 -30.29
N MET A 270 10.34 -1.73 -31.34
CA MET A 270 8.97 -1.80 -31.86
C MET A 270 7.99 -2.28 -30.78
N MET A 271 8.33 -3.31 -30.02
CA MET A 271 7.47 -3.81 -28.92
C MET A 271 7.40 -2.84 -27.74
N ALA A 272 8.49 -2.14 -27.41
CA ALA A 272 8.54 -1.25 -26.25
C ALA A 272 7.89 0.12 -26.50
N ARG A 273 7.98 0.66 -27.72
CA ARG A 273 7.59 2.05 -28.03
C ARG A 273 6.43 2.17 -29.00
N VAL A 274 6.28 1.24 -29.95
CA VAL A 274 5.23 1.31 -30.99
C VAL A 274 4.02 0.47 -30.63
N TYR A 275 4.18 -0.77 -30.17
CA TYR A 275 3.05 -1.62 -29.78
C TYR A 275 2.11 -0.97 -28.73
N PRO A 276 2.62 -0.25 -27.70
CA PRO A 276 1.76 0.42 -26.72
C PRO A 276 0.89 1.52 -27.31
N THR A 277 1.35 2.25 -28.35
CA THR A 277 0.62 3.38 -28.94
C THR A 277 -0.51 2.94 -29.86
N LEU A 278 -0.48 1.70 -30.37
CA LEU A 278 -1.53 1.15 -31.22
C LEU A 278 -2.82 0.87 -30.43
N ASP A 279 -3.97 1.23 -31.03
CA ASP A 279 -5.29 0.83 -30.54
C ASP A 279 -5.50 -0.67 -30.77
N GLY A 280 -6.01 -1.37 -29.75
CA GLY A 280 -6.29 -2.80 -29.83
C GLY A 280 -7.37 -3.17 -30.85
N THR A 281 -8.24 -2.23 -31.20
CA THR A 281 -9.30 -2.39 -32.21
C THR A 281 -8.83 -2.06 -33.63
N ASP A 282 -7.69 -1.37 -33.81
CA ASP A 282 -7.11 -1.13 -35.13
C ASP A 282 -6.39 -2.38 -35.65
N LEU A 283 -7.18 -3.35 -36.10
CA LEU A 283 -6.67 -4.60 -36.67
C LEU A 283 -5.83 -4.35 -37.93
N LYS A 284 -6.06 -3.26 -38.69
CA LYS A 284 -5.23 -2.94 -39.87
C LYS A 284 -3.84 -2.50 -39.42
N GLY A 285 -3.76 -1.62 -38.42
CA GLY A 285 -2.51 -1.14 -37.88
C GLY A 285 -1.69 -2.25 -37.23
N LEU A 286 -2.32 -3.11 -36.44
CA LEU A 286 -1.68 -4.29 -35.85
C LEU A 286 -1.18 -5.29 -36.91
N ILE A 287 -1.93 -5.52 -38.00
CA ILE A 287 -1.45 -6.37 -39.11
C ILE A 287 -0.18 -5.78 -39.72
N TYR A 288 -0.14 -4.46 -39.93
CA TYR A 288 1.03 -3.82 -40.50
C TYR A 288 2.23 -3.88 -39.54
N PHE A 289 2.03 -3.59 -38.25
CA PHE A 289 3.04 -3.73 -37.20
C PHE A 289 3.70 -5.11 -37.20
N PHE A 290 2.91 -6.19 -37.12
CA PHE A 290 3.47 -7.55 -37.14
C PHE A 290 4.06 -7.94 -38.51
N SER A 291 3.60 -7.33 -39.61
CA SER A 291 4.21 -7.54 -40.92
C SER A 291 5.62 -6.93 -41.04
N LEU A 292 5.89 -5.81 -40.35
CA LEU A 292 7.23 -5.22 -40.29
C LEU A 292 8.19 -6.11 -39.49
N LEU A 293 7.71 -6.74 -38.42
CA LEU A 293 8.49 -7.65 -37.58
C LEU A 293 8.79 -9.00 -38.25
N LEU A 294 7.94 -9.44 -39.19
CA LEU A 294 8.02 -10.76 -39.84
C LEU A 294 9.40 -11.09 -40.43
N GLU A 295 10.04 -10.10 -41.03
CA GLU A 295 11.34 -10.28 -41.71
C GLU A 295 12.53 -10.12 -40.77
N CYS A 296 12.32 -9.61 -39.55
CA CYS A 296 13.38 -9.36 -38.56
C CYS A 296 13.40 -10.39 -37.43
N CYS A 297 12.25 -11.00 -37.11
CA CYS A 297 12.08 -11.88 -35.97
C CYS A 297 11.20 -13.08 -36.33
N GLN A 298 11.75 -14.29 -36.12
CA GLN A 298 11.01 -15.55 -36.23
C GLN A 298 10.65 -16.13 -34.86
N GLU A 299 11.17 -15.55 -33.78
CA GLU A 299 10.93 -15.98 -32.41
C GLU A 299 9.53 -15.54 -31.92
N LYS A 300 9.13 -16.08 -30.76
CA LYS A 300 7.85 -15.76 -30.13
C LYS A 300 7.96 -14.43 -29.40
N VAL A 301 7.09 -13.48 -29.75
CA VAL A 301 7.20 -12.09 -29.29
C VAL A 301 6.11 -11.71 -28.28
N LEU A 302 4.92 -12.32 -28.39
CA LEU A 302 3.80 -12.04 -27.50
C LEU A 302 2.93 -13.29 -27.30
N CYS A 303 2.55 -13.60 -26.05
CA CYS A 303 1.75 -14.78 -25.66
C CYS A 303 2.15 -16.10 -26.34
N GLY A 304 3.45 -16.31 -26.56
CA GLY A 304 3.97 -17.54 -27.17
C GLY A 304 3.72 -17.70 -28.68
N LEU A 305 3.38 -16.61 -29.39
CA LEU A 305 3.20 -16.55 -30.85
C LEU A 305 4.31 -15.72 -31.51
N SER A 306 4.68 -16.10 -32.73
CA SER A 306 5.60 -15.35 -33.61
C SER A 306 4.87 -14.22 -34.36
N PRO A 307 5.58 -13.24 -34.94
CA PRO A 307 4.94 -12.16 -35.71
C PRO A 307 4.15 -12.69 -36.91
N SER A 308 4.62 -13.79 -37.51
CA SER A 308 3.94 -14.47 -38.61
C SER A 308 2.57 -15.03 -38.21
N GLU A 309 2.50 -15.63 -37.02
CA GLU A 309 1.28 -16.22 -36.48
C GLU A 309 0.30 -15.13 -36.06
N HIS A 310 0.78 -14.04 -35.44
CA HIS A 310 -0.04 -12.87 -35.12
C HIS A 310 -0.66 -12.24 -36.38
N ALA A 311 0.17 -11.96 -37.40
CA ALA A 311 -0.31 -11.36 -38.65
C ALA A 311 -1.32 -12.29 -39.37
N ALA A 312 -1.09 -13.60 -39.36
CA ALA A 312 -2.00 -14.57 -39.95
C ALA A 312 -3.33 -14.66 -39.19
N LEU A 313 -3.30 -14.68 -37.85
CA LEU A 313 -4.48 -14.73 -36.99
C LEU A 313 -5.31 -13.44 -37.14
N LEU A 314 -4.68 -12.26 -37.09
CA LEU A 314 -5.34 -10.97 -37.29
C LEU A 314 -6.03 -10.88 -38.66
N LYS A 315 -5.36 -11.32 -39.74
CA LYS A 315 -5.96 -11.35 -41.09
C LYS A 315 -7.20 -12.23 -41.14
N LYS A 316 -7.20 -13.37 -40.44
CA LYS A 316 -8.35 -14.28 -40.37
C LYS A 316 -9.46 -13.76 -39.45
N LEU A 317 -9.15 -13.00 -38.41
CA LEU A 317 -10.12 -12.44 -37.44
C LEU A 317 -10.78 -11.14 -37.91
N LYS A 318 -10.07 -10.32 -38.71
CA LYS A 318 -10.56 -9.02 -39.20
C LYS A 318 -11.90 -9.08 -39.91
N GLY A 319 -12.17 -10.15 -40.66
CA GLY A 319 -13.46 -10.37 -41.33
C GLY A 319 -14.58 -10.74 -40.36
N PRO A 320 -14.48 -11.86 -39.63
CA PRO A 320 -15.54 -12.34 -38.74
C PRO A 320 -15.79 -11.46 -37.50
N CYS A 321 -14.76 -10.76 -36.98
CA CYS A 321 -14.84 -9.94 -35.77
C CYS A 321 -14.13 -8.58 -35.96
N PRO A 322 -14.70 -7.64 -36.73
CA PRO A 322 -14.03 -6.37 -37.06
C PRO A 322 -13.84 -5.42 -35.87
N GLY A 323 -14.64 -5.55 -34.79
CA GLY A 323 -14.54 -4.74 -33.57
C GLY A 323 -13.79 -5.41 -32.42
N LEU A 324 -13.05 -6.48 -32.69
CA LEU A 324 -12.29 -7.22 -31.67
C LEU A 324 -11.11 -6.39 -31.17
N ASP A 325 -10.97 -6.28 -29.85
CA ASP A 325 -9.76 -5.72 -29.22
C ASP A 325 -8.68 -6.80 -29.13
N TYR A 326 -7.75 -6.81 -30.08
CA TYR A 326 -6.70 -7.83 -30.15
C TYR A 326 -5.63 -7.65 -29.07
N LYS A 327 -5.39 -6.42 -28.59
CA LYS A 327 -4.44 -6.19 -27.49
C LYS A 327 -4.97 -6.82 -26.21
N LYS A 328 -6.25 -6.63 -25.89
CA LYS A 328 -6.89 -7.36 -24.77
C LYS A 328 -6.92 -8.87 -24.96
N LEU A 329 -7.11 -9.35 -26.19
CA LEU A 329 -7.02 -10.79 -26.48
C LEU A 329 -5.61 -11.35 -26.18
N MET A 330 -4.58 -10.53 -26.39
CA MET A 330 -3.17 -10.87 -26.16
C MET A 330 -2.64 -10.33 -24.82
N ASP A 331 -3.51 -9.91 -23.90
CA ASP A 331 -3.14 -9.51 -22.55
C ASP A 331 -3.09 -10.74 -21.62
N ASP A 332 -2.22 -10.72 -20.60
CA ASP A 332 -2.04 -11.86 -19.69
C ASP A 332 -3.16 -11.96 -18.65
N SER A 333 -3.81 -10.83 -18.31
CA SER A 333 -4.84 -10.77 -17.27
C SER A 333 -6.25 -11.11 -17.77
N THR A 334 -6.48 -11.00 -19.08
CA THR A 334 -7.82 -11.07 -19.66
C THR A 334 -8.13 -12.44 -20.27
N LEU A 335 -9.25 -13.06 -19.87
CA LEU A 335 -9.71 -14.33 -20.43
C LEU A 335 -10.09 -14.17 -21.92
N PRO A 336 -9.50 -14.93 -22.85
CA PRO A 336 -9.73 -14.76 -24.30
C PRO A 336 -11.21 -14.82 -24.72
N VAL A 337 -11.97 -15.72 -24.09
CA VAL A 337 -13.40 -15.92 -24.37
C VAL A 337 -14.21 -14.65 -24.08
N SER A 338 -13.88 -13.91 -23.02
CA SER A 338 -14.59 -12.68 -22.63
C SER A 338 -14.42 -11.55 -23.66
N VAL A 339 -13.28 -11.50 -24.35
CA VAL A 339 -12.98 -10.51 -25.40
C VAL A 339 -13.66 -10.89 -26.71
N ILE A 340 -13.74 -12.19 -27.02
CA ILE A 340 -14.36 -12.71 -28.24
C ILE A 340 -15.89 -12.67 -28.15
N GLN A 341 -16.46 -12.96 -26.97
CA GLN A 341 -17.91 -13.09 -26.75
C GLN A 341 -18.76 -11.95 -27.34
N PRO A 342 -18.45 -10.65 -27.11
CA PRO A 342 -19.26 -9.55 -27.63
C PRO A 342 -19.33 -9.50 -29.16
N CYS A 343 -18.33 -10.07 -29.85
CA CYS A 343 -18.25 -10.09 -31.30
C CYS A 343 -18.93 -11.32 -31.92
N LEU A 344 -19.35 -12.32 -31.13
CA LEU A 344 -19.93 -13.55 -31.66
C LEU A 344 -21.35 -13.32 -32.21
N THR A 345 -21.61 -13.92 -33.36
CA THR A 345 -22.88 -13.88 -34.10
C THR A 345 -23.19 -15.25 -34.68
N ALA A 346 -24.46 -15.49 -35.02
CA ALA A 346 -24.89 -16.75 -35.64
C ALA A 346 -24.13 -17.06 -36.94
N THR A 347 -23.70 -16.02 -37.67
CA THR A 347 -22.97 -16.14 -38.93
C THR A 347 -21.46 -16.35 -38.77
N ASN A 348 -20.84 -15.84 -37.70
CA ASN A 348 -19.38 -15.91 -37.54
C ASN A 348 -18.89 -17.03 -36.60
N ILE A 349 -19.75 -17.58 -35.72
CA ILE A 349 -19.32 -18.53 -34.67
C ILE A 349 -18.51 -19.71 -35.21
N ASN A 350 -18.94 -20.32 -36.32
CA ASN A 350 -18.22 -21.45 -36.91
C ASN A 350 -16.87 -21.05 -37.50
N ALA A 351 -16.72 -19.80 -37.98
CA ALA A 351 -15.45 -19.28 -38.48
C ALA A 351 -14.48 -19.00 -37.34
N VAL A 352 -14.96 -18.35 -36.26
CA VAL A 352 -14.14 -18.05 -35.07
C VAL A 352 -13.76 -19.34 -34.33
N ALA A 353 -14.67 -20.31 -34.22
CA ALA A 353 -14.40 -21.61 -33.60
C ALA A 353 -13.28 -22.39 -34.31
N LYS A 354 -13.14 -22.26 -35.64
CA LYS A 354 -12.01 -22.83 -36.40
C LYS A 354 -10.66 -22.15 -36.09
N LEU A 355 -10.70 -20.91 -35.62
CA LEU A 355 -9.51 -20.13 -35.24
C LEU A 355 -9.11 -20.32 -33.79
N ALA A 356 -9.99 -20.88 -32.94
CA ALA A 356 -9.72 -21.10 -31.52
C ALA A 356 -8.36 -21.79 -31.25
N PRO A 357 -7.95 -22.86 -31.97
CA PRO A 357 -6.66 -23.51 -31.73
C PRO A 357 -5.43 -22.66 -32.07
N GLN A 358 -5.60 -21.46 -32.64
CA GLN A 358 -4.53 -20.48 -32.89
C GLN A 358 -4.51 -19.36 -31.84
N ILE A 359 -5.49 -19.32 -30.92
CA ILE A 359 -5.64 -18.29 -29.88
C ILE A 359 -5.11 -18.87 -28.56
N PRO A 360 -4.10 -18.28 -27.91
CA PRO A 360 -3.58 -18.75 -26.64
C PRO A 360 -4.64 -18.72 -25.53
N ASP A 361 -4.73 -19.77 -24.71
CA ASP A 361 -5.69 -19.88 -23.61
C ASP A 361 -5.20 -19.28 -22.28
N LYS A 362 -3.96 -18.76 -22.28
CA LYS A 362 -3.24 -18.18 -21.12
C LYS A 362 -2.74 -19.20 -20.08
N ASN A 363 -3.08 -20.47 -20.23
CA ASN A 363 -2.64 -21.57 -19.35
C ASN A 363 -1.53 -22.43 -20.00
N GLY A 364 -0.79 -21.84 -20.95
CA GLY A 364 0.25 -22.52 -21.71
C GLY A 364 -0.26 -23.35 -22.91
N GLY A 365 -1.56 -23.28 -23.21
CA GLY A 365 -2.22 -23.96 -24.32
C GLY A 365 -2.93 -23.00 -25.30
N PHE A 366 -3.89 -23.56 -26.04
CA PHE A 366 -4.70 -22.83 -27.01
C PHE A 366 -6.18 -23.06 -26.75
N LEU A 367 -6.99 -22.07 -27.11
CA LEU A 367 -8.42 -22.08 -26.90
C LEU A 367 -9.07 -23.22 -27.70
N HIS A 368 -9.96 -23.96 -27.05
CA HIS A 368 -10.70 -25.01 -27.74
C HIS A 368 -12.03 -24.48 -28.28
N ALA A 369 -12.43 -24.93 -29.48
CA ALA A 369 -13.66 -24.52 -30.15
C ALA A 369 -14.93 -24.71 -29.30
N SER A 370 -14.94 -25.74 -28.44
CA SER A 370 -16.06 -26.06 -27.54
C SER A 370 -16.37 -24.95 -26.54
N SER A 371 -15.36 -24.29 -25.96
CA SER A 371 -15.56 -23.16 -25.03
C SER A 371 -16.29 -21.97 -25.67
N LEU A 372 -16.00 -21.70 -26.95
CA LEU A 372 -16.70 -20.67 -27.73
C LEU A 372 -18.14 -21.07 -28.04
N TYR A 373 -18.38 -22.34 -28.39
CA TYR A 373 -19.74 -22.85 -28.60
C TYR A 373 -20.56 -22.82 -27.31
N SER A 374 -19.96 -23.13 -26.16
CA SER A 374 -20.62 -23.05 -24.85
C SER A 374 -21.02 -21.62 -24.52
N THR A 375 -20.08 -20.67 -24.65
CA THR A 375 -20.35 -19.24 -24.41
C THR A 375 -21.43 -18.69 -25.35
N TRP A 376 -21.35 -19.02 -26.65
CA TRP A 376 -22.36 -18.63 -27.61
C TRP A 376 -23.72 -19.28 -27.32
N ALA A 377 -23.75 -20.55 -26.92
CA ALA A 377 -24.99 -21.24 -26.56
C ALA A 377 -25.68 -20.58 -25.36
N ALA A 378 -24.93 -20.18 -24.33
CA ALA A 378 -25.46 -19.41 -23.20
C ALA A 378 -26.02 -18.05 -23.66
N GLN A 379 -25.31 -17.34 -24.55
CA GLN A 379 -25.78 -16.07 -25.11
C GLN A 379 -27.07 -16.24 -25.92
N VAL A 380 -27.16 -17.26 -26.78
CA VAL A 380 -28.36 -17.58 -27.58
C VAL A 380 -29.53 -17.98 -26.69
N PHE A 381 -29.29 -18.75 -25.63
CA PHE A 381 -30.33 -19.11 -24.65
C PHE A 381 -30.99 -17.84 -24.06
N TRP A 382 -30.16 -16.91 -23.59
CA TRP A 382 -30.62 -15.69 -22.94
C TRP A 382 -31.21 -14.64 -23.89
N THR A 383 -30.56 -14.38 -25.01
CA THR A 383 -30.93 -13.29 -25.94
C THR A 383 -31.83 -13.75 -27.09
N GLY A 384 -31.91 -15.05 -27.35
CA GLY A 384 -32.55 -15.61 -28.54
C GLY A 384 -31.69 -15.42 -29.79
N GLU A 385 -31.90 -16.25 -30.81
CA GLU A 385 -31.26 -16.04 -32.11
C GLU A 385 -31.63 -14.65 -32.67
N GLU A 386 -30.60 -13.85 -33.00
CA GLU A 386 -30.71 -12.48 -33.54
C GLU A 386 -31.28 -11.41 -32.58
N GLY A 387 -31.45 -11.67 -31.29
CA GLY A 387 -32.01 -10.68 -30.35
C GLY A 387 -33.48 -10.30 -30.63
N ARG A 388 -34.14 -11.02 -31.55
CA ARG A 388 -35.50 -10.73 -32.04
C ARG A 388 -36.59 -11.58 -31.41
N LYS A 389 -36.24 -12.69 -30.74
CA LYS A 389 -37.23 -13.54 -30.07
C LYS A 389 -37.56 -12.96 -28.69
N PRO A 390 -38.83 -12.64 -28.38
CA PRO A 390 -39.22 -12.12 -27.07
C PRO A 390 -38.86 -13.10 -25.96
N LYS A 391 -38.57 -12.59 -24.76
CA LYS A 391 -38.29 -13.42 -23.57
C LYS A 391 -39.45 -14.41 -23.38
N PRO A 392 -39.19 -15.70 -23.12
CA PRO A 392 -40.25 -16.65 -22.84
C PRO A 392 -41.00 -16.28 -21.56
N ASP A 393 -42.32 -16.33 -21.62
CA ASP A 393 -43.21 -16.02 -20.48
C ASP A 393 -43.56 -17.25 -19.62
N SER A 394 -43.04 -18.44 -19.98
CA SER A 394 -43.33 -19.69 -19.27
C SER A 394 -42.12 -20.61 -19.17
N MET A 395 -42.13 -21.49 -18.16
CA MET A 395 -41.16 -22.57 -17.98
C MET A 395 -40.97 -23.39 -19.27
N ALA A 396 -42.07 -23.78 -19.93
CA ALA A 396 -42.04 -24.56 -21.17
C ALA A 396 -41.31 -23.80 -22.30
N GLY A 397 -41.46 -22.48 -22.36
CA GLY A 397 -40.76 -21.64 -23.33
C GLY A 397 -39.25 -21.57 -23.09
N TRP A 398 -38.81 -21.49 -21.84
CA TRP A 398 -37.38 -21.54 -21.48
C TRP A 398 -36.74 -22.90 -21.77
N VAL A 399 -37.45 -23.98 -21.45
CA VAL A 399 -37.02 -25.34 -21.78
C VAL A 399 -36.92 -25.53 -23.30
N HIS A 400 -37.88 -25.02 -24.08
CA HIS A 400 -37.82 -25.06 -25.54
C HIS A 400 -36.64 -24.22 -26.09
N ARG A 401 -36.28 -23.10 -25.45
CA ARG A 401 -35.06 -22.36 -25.81
C ARG A 401 -33.78 -23.17 -25.57
N TYR A 402 -33.72 -23.91 -24.46
CA TYR A 402 -32.62 -24.84 -24.21
C TYR A 402 -32.55 -25.96 -25.26
N GLU A 403 -33.68 -26.49 -25.71
CA GLU A 403 -33.72 -27.46 -26.80
C GLU A 403 -33.24 -26.85 -28.14
N GLY A 404 -33.54 -25.57 -28.37
CA GLY A 404 -33.09 -24.82 -29.54
C GLY A 404 -31.56 -24.70 -29.68
N ILE A 405 -30.80 -24.74 -28.58
CA ILE A 405 -29.33 -24.73 -28.61
C ILE A 405 -28.71 -26.15 -28.73
N GLY A 406 -29.53 -27.18 -28.92
CA GLY A 406 -29.10 -28.59 -28.96
C GLY A 406 -28.06 -28.91 -30.04
N GLU A 407 -28.03 -28.19 -31.16
CA GLU A 407 -27.00 -28.35 -32.20
C GLU A 407 -25.63 -27.78 -31.79
N LEU A 408 -25.61 -26.77 -30.90
CA LEU A 408 -24.37 -26.25 -30.31
C LEU A 408 -23.87 -27.20 -29.21
N ILE A 409 -24.78 -27.75 -28.40
CA ILE A 409 -24.48 -28.72 -27.34
C ILE A 409 -23.77 -29.97 -27.91
N GLN A 410 -24.13 -30.41 -29.12
CA GLN A 410 -23.48 -31.54 -29.79
C GLN A 410 -21.99 -31.32 -30.10
N LYS A 411 -21.53 -30.06 -30.13
CA LYS A 411 -20.13 -29.67 -30.36
C LYS A 411 -19.36 -29.40 -29.07
N LEU A 412 -19.95 -29.71 -27.92
CA LEU A 412 -19.33 -29.47 -26.62
C LEU A 412 -18.54 -30.68 -26.13
N ARG A 413 -17.45 -30.37 -25.44
CA ARG A 413 -16.71 -31.29 -24.57
C ARG A 413 -17.41 -31.42 -23.21
N PRO A 414 -17.09 -32.47 -22.44
CA PRO A 414 -17.68 -32.72 -21.11
C PRO A 414 -17.61 -31.50 -20.18
N GLU A 415 -16.43 -30.88 -20.05
CA GLU A 415 -16.17 -29.71 -19.20
C GLU A 415 -16.99 -28.48 -19.61
N ASP A 416 -17.11 -28.23 -20.91
CA ASP A 416 -17.82 -27.07 -21.45
C ASP A 416 -19.34 -27.22 -21.38
N LEU A 417 -19.85 -28.46 -21.35
CA LEU A 417 -21.26 -28.74 -21.06
C LEU A 417 -21.61 -28.42 -19.60
N VAL A 418 -20.75 -28.81 -18.65
CA VAL A 418 -20.93 -28.42 -17.24
C VAL A 418 -20.89 -26.91 -17.12
N SER A 419 -19.90 -26.26 -17.75
CA SER A 419 -19.80 -24.79 -17.76
C SER A 419 -21.02 -24.11 -18.39
N LEU A 420 -21.58 -24.67 -19.49
CA LEU A 420 -22.81 -24.16 -20.10
C LEU A 420 -23.99 -24.20 -19.12
N VAL A 421 -24.17 -25.34 -18.45
CA VAL A 421 -25.24 -25.51 -17.46
C VAL A 421 -25.03 -24.52 -16.31
N ASP A 422 -23.81 -24.40 -15.80
CA ASP A 422 -23.47 -23.42 -14.76
C ASP A 422 -23.80 -21.99 -15.17
N ASN A 423 -23.45 -21.57 -16.39
CA ASN A 423 -23.69 -20.22 -16.92
C ASN A 423 -25.17 -19.92 -17.24
N ILE A 424 -26.03 -20.95 -17.30
CA ILE A 424 -27.47 -20.80 -17.48
C ILE A 424 -28.20 -20.89 -16.13
N VAL A 425 -27.84 -21.86 -15.29
CA VAL A 425 -28.61 -22.29 -14.13
C VAL A 425 -28.13 -21.62 -12.84
N PHE A 426 -26.82 -21.59 -12.62
CA PHE A 426 -26.20 -21.16 -11.36
C PHE A 426 -25.56 -19.77 -11.52
N THR A 427 -26.34 -18.83 -12.03
CA THR A 427 -26.00 -17.41 -12.10
C THR A 427 -27.13 -16.60 -11.46
N THR A 428 -26.85 -15.39 -10.97
CA THR A 428 -27.89 -14.49 -10.42
C THR A 428 -29.03 -14.28 -11.42
N LYS A 429 -28.69 -14.07 -12.71
CA LYS A 429 -29.68 -13.99 -13.80
C LYS A 429 -30.48 -15.28 -13.97
N GLY A 430 -29.83 -16.43 -13.83
CA GLY A 430 -30.44 -17.76 -13.79
C GLY A 430 -31.51 -17.87 -12.71
N ARG A 431 -31.14 -17.52 -11.47
CA ARG A 431 -32.02 -17.55 -10.29
C ARG A 431 -33.22 -16.60 -10.41
N GLU A 432 -33.01 -15.39 -10.91
CA GLU A 432 -34.08 -14.38 -11.05
C GLU A 432 -35.07 -14.69 -12.17
N THR A 433 -34.61 -15.35 -13.24
CA THR A 433 -35.41 -15.55 -14.46
C THR A 433 -36.03 -16.95 -14.54
N LEU A 434 -35.36 -17.97 -13.99
CA LEU A 434 -35.74 -19.38 -14.10
C LEU A 434 -36.12 -19.92 -12.71
N ASP A 435 -37.35 -20.39 -12.58
CA ASP A 435 -37.78 -21.09 -11.36
C ASP A 435 -37.00 -22.40 -11.13
N ILE A 436 -37.02 -22.92 -9.90
CA ILE A 436 -36.30 -24.15 -9.53
C ILE A 436 -36.70 -25.33 -10.45
N PRO A 437 -37.99 -25.58 -10.74
CA PRO A 437 -38.39 -26.65 -11.65
C PRO A 437 -37.80 -26.51 -13.06
N CYS A 438 -37.75 -25.29 -13.64
CA CYS A 438 -37.12 -25.05 -14.94
C CYS A 438 -35.63 -25.37 -14.91
N ARG A 439 -34.93 -24.89 -13.88
CA ARG A 439 -33.49 -25.11 -13.67
C ARG A 439 -33.16 -26.61 -13.51
N GLU A 440 -33.96 -27.34 -12.74
CA GLU A 440 -33.84 -28.80 -12.64
C GLU A 440 -34.02 -29.49 -14.00
N GLU A 441 -35.02 -29.06 -14.76
CA GLU A 441 -35.42 -29.71 -16.01
C GLU A 441 -34.41 -29.47 -17.15
N ILE A 442 -33.75 -28.30 -17.16
CA ILE A 442 -32.57 -28.01 -18.00
C ILE A 442 -31.41 -28.93 -17.62
N THR A 443 -31.11 -29.03 -16.32
CA THR A 443 -30.01 -29.87 -15.81
C THR A 443 -30.26 -31.36 -16.06
N LYS A 444 -31.50 -31.84 -15.92
CA LYS A 444 -31.93 -33.21 -16.27
C LYS A 444 -31.71 -33.51 -17.75
N ARG A 445 -32.01 -32.56 -18.65
CA ARG A 445 -31.73 -32.71 -20.10
C ARG A 445 -30.24 -32.78 -20.39
N ALA A 446 -29.43 -31.91 -19.78
CA ALA A 446 -27.96 -31.97 -19.92
C ALA A 446 -27.40 -33.32 -19.44
N LEU A 447 -27.87 -33.80 -18.28
CA LEU A 447 -27.50 -35.11 -17.73
C LEU A 447 -27.94 -36.28 -18.63
N LYS A 448 -29.11 -36.19 -19.26
CA LYS A 448 -29.55 -37.19 -20.24
C LYS A 448 -28.63 -37.20 -21.47
N PHE A 449 -28.21 -36.03 -21.95
CA PHE A 449 -27.26 -35.91 -23.05
C PHE A 449 -25.89 -36.52 -22.70
N SER A 450 -25.37 -36.28 -21.49
CA SER A 450 -24.09 -36.87 -21.06
C SER A 450 -24.14 -38.42 -21.03
N ARG A 451 -25.31 -39.01 -20.72
CA ARG A 451 -25.54 -40.48 -20.77
C ARG A 451 -25.64 -41.06 -22.18
N GLN A 452 -26.08 -40.29 -23.19
CA GLN A 452 -26.38 -40.79 -24.55
C GLN A 452 -25.15 -41.11 -25.43
N GLY A 453 -24.01 -41.53 -24.86
CA GLY A 453 -22.78 -41.81 -25.61
C GLY A 453 -22.05 -43.02 -25.08
N GLY A 454 -22.58 -44.21 -25.35
CA GLY A 454 -21.96 -45.47 -24.94
C GLY A 454 -22.72 -46.74 -25.35
N SER A 455 -24.03 -46.69 -25.61
CA SER A 455 -24.78 -47.85 -26.12
C SER A 455 -24.92 -47.79 -27.64
N GLY A 456 -24.28 -48.73 -28.35
CA GLY A 456 -24.24 -48.84 -29.82
C GLY A 456 -25.57 -49.16 -30.51
N THR A 457 -26.71 -48.61 -30.09
CA THR A 457 -28.04 -48.98 -30.60
C THR A 457 -28.99 -47.81 -30.88
N SER A 458 -28.48 -46.61 -31.21
CA SER A 458 -29.26 -45.66 -32.02
C SER A 458 -28.35 -44.76 -32.86
N GLY A 459 -28.54 -44.79 -34.18
CA GLY A 459 -27.62 -44.21 -35.13
C GLY A 459 -27.52 -42.68 -35.16
N LYS A 460 -26.37 -42.21 -35.67
CA LYS A 460 -26.15 -40.98 -36.43
C LYS A 460 -25.99 -39.62 -35.72
N LYS A 461 -25.55 -39.52 -34.46
CA LYS A 461 -24.96 -38.26 -33.93
C LYS A 461 -23.70 -38.54 -33.11
N LYS A 462 -22.54 -38.20 -33.67
CA LYS A 462 -21.21 -38.53 -33.10
C LYS A 462 -20.86 -37.45 -32.07
N LYS A 463 -20.74 -37.81 -30.79
CA LYS A 463 -20.19 -36.93 -29.74
C LYS A 463 -18.74 -36.59 -30.07
N GLN A 464 -18.28 -35.42 -29.65
CA GLN A 464 -16.88 -35.03 -29.78
C GLN A 464 -16.00 -35.88 -28.85
N GLU A 465 -14.78 -36.24 -29.30
CA GLU A 465 -13.85 -37.16 -28.62
C GLU A 465 -13.35 -36.61 -27.25
N ASP A 466 -13.16 -37.54 -26.29
CA ASP A 466 -12.63 -37.34 -24.92
C ASP A 466 -11.12 -36.97 -24.94
N THR A 467 -10.82 -35.79 -25.47
CA THR A 467 -9.45 -35.22 -25.53
C THR A 467 -9.27 -34.09 -24.51
N GLY A 468 -10.23 -33.89 -23.61
CA GLY A 468 -10.26 -32.84 -22.59
C GLY A 468 -9.80 -33.30 -21.21
N SER A 469 -9.86 -32.41 -20.23
CA SER A 469 -9.49 -32.68 -18.83
C SER A 469 -10.52 -33.51 -18.06
N MET A 470 -11.74 -33.63 -18.60
CA MET A 470 -12.88 -34.29 -17.97
C MET A 470 -13.45 -35.36 -18.91
N THR A 471 -13.80 -36.54 -18.36
CA THR A 471 -14.50 -37.58 -19.11
C THR A 471 -16.01 -37.37 -19.08
N TRP A 472 -16.74 -38.00 -20.00
CA TRP A 472 -18.22 -37.99 -19.96
C TRP A 472 -18.82 -38.64 -18.70
N GLU A 473 -18.07 -39.48 -17.99
CA GLU A 473 -18.47 -40.04 -16.70
C GLU A 473 -18.37 -38.99 -15.60
N GLN A 474 -17.24 -38.30 -15.49
CA GLN A 474 -17.05 -37.20 -14.54
C GLN A 474 -18.04 -36.04 -14.78
N CYS A 475 -18.30 -35.70 -16.04
CA CYS A 475 -19.33 -34.72 -16.39
C CYS A 475 -20.73 -35.15 -15.92
N ARG A 476 -21.05 -36.44 -16.01
CA ARG A 476 -22.32 -36.98 -15.52
C ARG A 476 -22.41 -36.87 -14.01
N ASP A 477 -21.34 -37.17 -13.29
CA ASP A 477 -21.30 -37.08 -11.83
C ASP A 477 -21.41 -35.63 -11.35
N GLU A 478 -20.75 -34.69 -12.05
CA GLU A 478 -20.86 -33.26 -11.75
C GLU A 478 -22.29 -32.74 -12.01
N LEU A 479 -22.88 -33.05 -13.17
CA LEU A 479 -24.26 -32.68 -13.48
C LEU A 479 -25.28 -33.35 -12.54
N GLN A 480 -25.00 -34.57 -12.07
CA GLN A 480 -25.82 -35.24 -11.07
C GLN A 480 -25.73 -34.53 -9.71
N THR A 481 -24.53 -34.07 -9.33
CA THR A 481 -24.30 -33.26 -8.13
C THR A 481 -25.04 -31.92 -8.22
N ARG A 482 -24.93 -31.22 -9.36
CA ARG A 482 -25.72 -30.00 -9.65
C ARG A 482 -27.23 -30.23 -9.52
N LEU A 483 -27.72 -31.35 -10.06
CA LEU A 483 -29.13 -31.69 -10.01
C LEU A 483 -29.59 -32.01 -8.57
N ASN A 484 -28.77 -32.67 -7.77
CA ASN A 484 -29.09 -32.94 -6.36
C ASN A 484 -29.12 -31.64 -5.55
N HIS A 485 -28.19 -30.72 -5.81
CA HIS A 485 -28.18 -29.37 -5.22
C HIS A 485 -29.43 -28.56 -5.57
N LEU A 486 -29.89 -28.56 -6.83
CA LEU A 486 -31.13 -27.85 -7.19
C LEU A 486 -32.35 -28.39 -6.45
N LYS A 487 -32.41 -29.71 -6.19
CA LYS A 487 -33.49 -30.30 -5.41
C LYS A 487 -33.43 -29.86 -3.95
N SER A 488 -32.24 -29.67 -3.39
CA SER A 488 -32.07 -29.20 -2.01
C SER A 488 -32.58 -27.77 -1.81
N LEU A 489 -32.57 -26.94 -2.86
CA LEU A 489 -33.15 -25.60 -2.82
C LEU A 489 -34.66 -25.58 -2.56
N SER A 490 -35.38 -26.69 -2.83
CA SER A 490 -36.82 -26.80 -2.55
C SER A 490 -37.11 -27.13 -1.08
N ASN A 491 -36.08 -27.31 -0.25
CA ASN A 491 -36.24 -27.56 1.17
C ASN A 491 -36.74 -26.30 1.90
N ASP A 492 -37.60 -26.51 2.90
CA ASP A 492 -38.25 -25.45 3.67
C ASP A 492 -37.25 -24.50 4.34
N THR A 493 -36.11 -24.99 4.85
CA THR A 493 -35.07 -24.16 5.48
C THR A 493 -34.50 -23.15 4.48
N ILE A 494 -34.11 -23.60 3.28
CA ILE A 494 -33.53 -22.73 2.25
C ILE A 494 -34.59 -21.77 1.68
N GLN A 495 -35.83 -22.22 1.52
CA GLN A 495 -36.94 -21.36 1.09
C GLN A 495 -37.25 -20.27 2.12
N SER A 496 -37.20 -20.60 3.42
CA SER A 496 -37.40 -19.62 4.49
C SER A 496 -36.35 -18.52 4.45
N PHE A 497 -35.08 -18.86 4.16
CA PHE A 497 -34.01 -17.87 4.01
C PHE A 497 -34.22 -16.98 2.79
N ALA A 498 -34.63 -17.57 1.67
CA ALA A 498 -34.89 -16.82 0.44
C ALA A 498 -36.04 -15.80 0.61
N GLN A 499 -37.02 -16.12 1.46
CA GLN A 499 -38.21 -15.30 1.74
C GLN A 499 -38.08 -14.41 2.98
N ALA A 500 -36.95 -14.48 3.70
CA ALA A 500 -36.73 -13.68 4.89
C ALA A 500 -36.73 -12.17 4.57
N GLU A 501 -37.30 -11.37 5.47
CA GLU A 501 -37.29 -9.90 5.35
C GLU A 501 -35.88 -9.32 5.53
N ASP A 502 -35.02 -10.02 6.28
CA ASP A 502 -33.64 -9.64 6.49
C ASP A 502 -32.77 -9.99 5.25
N PRO A 503 -32.09 -9.00 4.64
CA PRO A 503 -31.27 -9.22 3.45
C PRO A 503 -30.09 -10.19 3.68
N THR A 504 -29.64 -10.39 4.92
CA THR A 504 -28.54 -11.33 5.24
C THR A 504 -28.93 -12.78 4.91
N PHE A 505 -30.09 -13.22 5.39
CA PHE A 505 -30.62 -14.57 5.10
C PHE A 505 -30.91 -14.77 3.62
N SER A 506 -31.47 -13.77 2.95
CA SER A 506 -31.69 -13.83 1.49
C SER A 506 -30.36 -13.96 0.72
N SER A 507 -29.30 -13.29 1.20
CA SER A 507 -27.94 -13.41 0.68
C SER A 507 -27.34 -14.80 0.91
N TYR A 508 -27.54 -15.43 2.09
CA TYR A 508 -27.09 -16.81 2.31
C TYR A 508 -27.81 -17.80 1.40
N ALA A 509 -29.12 -17.65 1.18
CA ALA A 509 -29.85 -18.47 0.22
C ALA A 509 -29.33 -18.29 -1.21
N GLU A 510 -29.00 -17.06 -1.61
CA GLU A 510 -28.37 -16.80 -2.91
C GLU A 510 -26.99 -17.46 -3.02
N ARG A 511 -26.13 -17.27 -2.02
CA ARG A 511 -24.80 -17.88 -1.98
C ARG A 511 -24.89 -19.40 -2.03
N TYR A 512 -25.82 -20.01 -1.27
CA TYR A 512 -26.04 -21.45 -1.29
C TYR A 512 -26.45 -21.94 -2.68
N ASP A 513 -27.41 -21.28 -3.34
CA ASP A 513 -27.80 -21.58 -4.73
C ASP A 513 -26.58 -21.54 -5.66
N LEU A 514 -25.80 -20.45 -5.59
CA LEU A 514 -24.60 -20.24 -6.42
C LEU A 514 -23.41 -21.14 -6.08
N CYS A 515 -23.40 -21.86 -4.94
CA CYS A 515 -22.40 -22.87 -4.63
C CYS A 515 -22.45 -24.07 -5.59
N LYS A 516 -23.59 -24.26 -6.27
CA LYS A 516 -23.81 -25.33 -7.24
C LYS A 516 -23.60 -26.75 -6.66
N GLY A 517 -23.63 -26.91 -5.35
CA GLY A 517 -23.30 -28.19 -4.70
C GLY A 517 -21.79 -28.46 -4.57
N ASN A 518 -20.93 -27.46 -4.76
CA ASN A 518 -19.50 -27.56 -4.46
C ASN A 518 -19.29 -27.54 -2.94
N LEU A 519 -18.71 -28.63 -2.40
CA LEU A 519 -18.54 -28.80 -0.96
C LEU A 519 -17.68 -27.72 -0.30
N SER A 520 -16.60 -27.26 -0.95
CA SER A 520 -15.72 -26.22 -0.40
C SER A 520 -16.43 -24.86 -0.33
N GLN A 521 -17.25 -24.53 -1.32
CA GLN A 521 -18.03 -23.29 -1.29
C GLN A 521 -19.16 -23.34 -0.25
N ILE A 522 -19.78 -24.51 -0.08
CA ILE A 522 -20.77 -24.75 0.99
C ILE A 522 -20.08 -24.61 2.36
N GLU A 523 -18.91 -25.24 2.56
CA GLU A 523 -18.15 -25.11 3.81
C GLU A 523 -17.83 -23.64 4.12
N LEU A 524 -17.36 -22.85 3.14
CA LEU A 524 -17.10 -21.42 3.31
C LEU A 524 -18.36 -20.63 3.68
N LEU A 525 -19.51 -20.96 3.09
CA LEU A 525 -20.79 -20.35 3.46
C LEU A 525 -21.17 -20.70 4.90
N LEU A 526 -21.07 -21.97 5.30
CA LEU A 526 -21.41 -22.42 6.65
C LEU A 526 -20.46 -21.82 7.71
N VAL A 527 -19.17 -21.70 7.39
CA VAL A 527 -18.21 -20.97 8.21
C VAL A 527 -18.63 -19.51 8.34
N GLN A 528 -19.03 -18.86 7.25
CA GLN A 528 -19.51 -17.49 7.29
C GLN A 528 -20.75 -17.33 8.20
N LEU A 529 -21.70 -18.26 8.16
CA LEU A 529 -22.86 -18.28 9.07
C LEU A 529 -22.43 -18.31 10.55
N ILE A 530 -21.44 -19.14 10.89
CA ILE A 530 -20.88 -19.20 12.26
C ILE A 530 -20.20 -17.88 12.64
N LEU A 531 -19.40 -17.29 11.73
CA LEU A 531 -18.70 -16.03 11.98
C LEU A 531 -19.64 -14.83 12.12
N ASP A 532 -20.79 -14.85 11.44
CA ASP A 532 -21.84 -13.84 11.57
C ASP A 532 -22.67 -14.01 12.85
N GLY A 533 -22.39 -15.06 13.65
CA GLY A 533 -23.01 -15.28 14.96
C GLY A 533 -24.32 -16.06 14.90
N HIS A 534 -24.58 -16.84 13.84
CA HIS A 534 -25.77 -17.68 13.78
C HIS A 534 -25.64 -18.98 14.58
N ALA A 535 -26.79 -19.51 15.01
CA ALA A 535 -26.91 -20.72 15.81
C ALA A 535 -26.34 -21.96 15.09
N VAL A 536 -25.80 -22.89 15.87
CA VAL A 536 -25.10 -24.09 15.36
C VAL A 536 -26.07 -25.07 14.71
N GLU A 537 -27.32 -25.11 15.17
CA GLU A 537 -28.42 -25.90 14.63
C GLU A 537 -28.76 -25.47 13.20
N LEU A 538 -28.67 -24.17 12.92
CA LEU A 538 -28.94 -23.63 11.59
C LEU A 538 -27.93 -24.14 10.55
N VAL A 539 -26.67 -24.29 10.97
CA VAL A 539 -25.61 -24.87 10.15
C VAL A 539 -25.89 -26.35 9.90
N ASP A 540 -26.37 -27.07 10.91
CA ASP A 540 -26.74 -28.49 10.78
C ASP A 540 -27.94 -28.67 9.84
N ASP A 541 -28.97 -27.82 9.93
CA ASP A 541 -30.13 -27.84 9.04
C ASP A 541 -29.71 -27.71 7.56
N ILE A 542 -28.77 -26.80 7.26
CA ILE A 542 -28.24 -26.64 5.90
C ILE A 542 -27.38 -27.85 5.49
N LEU A 543 -26.60 -28.43 6.41
CA LEU A 543 -25.80 -29.63 6.15
C LEU A 543 -26.65 -30.87 5.86
N GLN A 544 -27.78 -31.04 6.56
CA GLN A 544 -28.73 -32.13 6.33
C GLN A 544 -29.37 -32.05 4.94
N VAL A 545 -29.49 -30.84 4.40
CA VAL A 545 -30.10 -30.55 3.11
C VAL A 545 -29.08 -30.53 1.97
N ALA A 546 -27.82 -30.21 2.26
CA ALA A 546 -26.73 -30.20 1.29
C ALA A 546 -26.53 -31.57 0.61
N PRO A 547 -25.99 -31.59 -0.63
CA PRO A 547 -25.56 -32.83 -1.27
C PRO A 547 -24.66 -33.65 -0.33
N PRO A 548 -24.68 -35.00 -0.42
CA PRO A 548 -24.00 -35.88 0.54
C PRO A 548 -22.58 -35.41 0.78
N SER A 549 -22.35 -34.90 1.98
CA SER A 549 -21.11 -34.24 2.37
C SER A 549 -20.46 -35.04 3.49
N SER A 550 -19.12 -35.08 3.50
CA SER A 550 -18.36 -35.57 4.65
C SER A 550 -18.27 -34.54 5.78
N LEU A 551 -18.86 -33.35 5.56
CA LEU A 551 -18.83 -32.23 6.48
C LEU A 551 -19.74 -32.50 7.67
N ARG A 552 -19.28 -32.10 8.85
CA ARG A 552 -20.05 -32.15 10.08
C ARG A 552 -20.00 -30.80 10.76
N THR A 553 -20.98 -30.52 11.60
CA THR A 553 -21.13 -29.23 12.27
C THR A 553 -19.90 -28.88 13.14
N HIS A 554 -19.36 -29.85 13.90
CA HIS A 554 -18.11 -29.66 14.65
C HIS A 554 -16.90 -29.29 13.78
N SER A 555 -16.77 -29.82 12.56
CA SER A 555 -15.65 -29.49 11.68
C SER A 555 -15.78 -28.07 11.10
N VAL A 556 -17.01 -27.62 10.84
CA VAL A 556 -17.28 -26.24 10.39
C VAL A 556 -16.96 -25.24 11.50
N VAL A 557 -17.42 -25.49 12.73
CA VAL A 557 -17.11 -24.63 13.89
C VAL A 557 -15.60 -24.63 14.17
N GLY A 558 -14.94 -25.78 14.15
CA GLY A 558 -13.49 -25.87 14.30
C GLY A 558 -12.72 -25.10 13.22
N ARG A 559 -13.20 -25.12 11.97
CA ARG A 559 -12.65 -24.31 10.88
C ARG A 559 -12.84 -22.81 11.11
N ALA A 560 -14.02 -22.39 11.57
CA ALA A 560 -14.30 -20.99 11.94
C ALA A 560 -13.37 -20.50 13.06
N VAL A 561 -13.22 -21.28 14.14
CA VAL A 561 -12.30 -20.96 15.26
C VAL A 561 -10.85 -20.87 14.77
N SER A 562 -10.43 -21.77 13.88
CA SER A 562 -9.09 -21.74 13.30
C SER A 562 -8.82 -20.46 12.50
N LEU A 563 -9.81 -19.95 11.76
CA LEU A 563 -9.72 -18.70 11.01
C LEU A 563 -9.68 -17.48 11.93
N ILE A 564 -10.49 -17.47 13.00
CA ILE A 564 -10.44 -16.42 14.02
C ILE A 564 -9.04 -16.38 14.65
N VAL A 565 -8.51 -17.52 15.06
CA VAL A 565 -7.16 -17.65 15.62
C VAL A 565 -6.08 -17.18 14.63
N ALA A 566 -6.18 -17.56 13.36
CA ALA A 566 -5.27 -17.09 12.31
C ALA A 566 -5.31 -15.57 12.15
N ALA A 567 -6.50 -14.97 12.18
CA ALA A 567 -6.68 -13.53 12.08
C ALA A 567 -6.14 -12.78 13.32
N LEU A 568 -6.33 -13.33 14.52
CA LEU A 568 -5.74 -12.79 15.76
C LEU A 568 -4.20 -12.87 15.78
N ARG A 569 -3.60 -13.76 14.98
CA ARG A 569 -2.14 -13.81 14.71
C ARG A 569 -1.68 -12.78 13.67
N GLY A 570 -2.59 -12.01 13.08
CA GLY A 570 -2.27 -11.04 12.01
C GLY A 570 -2.15 -11.64 10.61
N GLN A 571 -2.65 -12.86 10.37
CA GLN A 571 -2.69 -13.46 9.03
C GLN A 571 -3.83 -12.84 8.21
N SER A 572 -3.64 -12.73 6.88
CA SER A 572 -4.68 -12.24 5.97
C SER A 572 -5.87 -13.20 5.95
N ALA A 573 -7.08 -12.64 6.00
CA ALA A 573 -8.31 -13.42 5.85
C ALA A 573 -8.35 -14.13 4.50
N GLU A 574 -8.90 -15.35 4.48
CA GLU A 574 -9.10 -16.11 3.25
C GLU A 574 -10.12 -15.42 2.33
N PRO A 575 -9.92 -15.44 1.00
CA PRO A 575 -10.81 -14.78 0.06
C PRO A 575 -12.21 -15.40 0.11
N GLY A 576 -13.22 -14.57 0.40
CA GLY A 576 -14.63 -14.98 0.52
C GLY A 576 -15.17 -15.08 1.95
N ILE A 577 -14.32 -14.81 2.95
CA ILE A 577 -14.67 -14.73 4.36
C ILE A 577 -14.49 -13.29 4.84
N SER A 578 -15.48 -12.78 5.57
CA SER A 578 -15.44 -11.43 6.13
C SER A 578 -16.01 -11.41 7.54
N ALA A 579 -15.35 -10.71 8.45
CA ALA A 579 -15.89 -10.40 9.76
C ALA A 579 -16.56 -9.02 9.72
N SER A 580 -17.81 -8.94 10.19
CA SER A 580 -18.54 -7.68 10.36
C SER A 580 -18.09 -6.91 11.61
N LYS A 581 -17.52 -7.62 12.58
CA LYS A 581 -17.04 -7.13 13.89
C LYS A 581 -15.56 -7.45 14.09
N SER A 582 -14.99 -7.00 15.20
CA SER A 582 -13.64 -7.39 15.59
C SER A 582 -13.53 -8.92 15.76
N TRP A 583 -12.39 -9.51 15.44
CA TRP A 583 -12.21 -10.97 15.55
C TRP A 583 -12.39 -11.50 16.97
N LEU A 584 -12.19 -10.66 17.98
CA LEU A 584 -12.44 -11.00 19.38
C LEU A 584 -13.95 -11.03 19.68
N GLU A 585 -14.74 -10.07 19.19
CA GLU A 585 -16.20 -10.09 19.29
C GLU A 585 -16.80 -11.27 18.53
N VAL A 586 -16.25 -11.60 17.35
CA VAL A 586 -16.65 -12.80 16.60
C VAL A 586 -16.37 -14.06 17.41
N LEU A 587 -15.22 -14.15 18.09
CA LEU A 587 -14.94 -15.27 18.98
C LEU A 587 -15.96 -15.37 20.11
N GLU A 588 -16.32 -14.25 20.74
CA GLU A 588 -17.31 -14.21 21.82
C GLU A 588 -18.67 -14.74 21.34
N MET A 589 -19.14 -14.31 20.17
CA MET A 589 -20.39 -14.81 19.58
C MET A 589 -20.34 -16.32 19.30
N VAL A 590 -19.24 -16.82 18.71
CA VAL A 590 -19.10 -18.25 18.41
C VAL A 590 -19.08 -19.09 19.68
N VAL A 591 -18.34 -18.65 20.69
CA VAL A 591 -18.23 -19.33 21.99
C VAL A 591 -19.57 -19.32 22.74
N GLU A 592 -20.30 -18.19 22.70
CA GLU A 592 -21.64 -18.06 23.28
C GLU A 592 -22.65 -18.98 22.58
N ASN A 593 -22.64 -19.06 21.25
CA ASN A 593 -23.51 -19.97 20.50
C ASN A 593 -23.24 -21.44 20.82
N VAL A 594 -21.96 -21.82 20.99
CA VAL A 594 -21.61 -23.21 21.37
C VAL A 594 -22.03 -23.51 22.81
N ARG A 595 -21.90 -22.54 23.73
CA ARG A 595 -22.41 -22.67 25.11
C ARG A 595 -23.93 -22.85 25.11
N GLU A 596 -24.66 -21.98 24.43
CA GLU A 596 -26.13 -22.03 24.36
C GLU A 596 -26.63 -23.36 23.77
N HIS A 597 -25.98 -23.85 22.71
CA HIS A 597 -26.26 -25.17 22.13
C HIS A 597 -26.12 -26.30 23.17
N GLN A 598 -25.03 -26.27 23.94
CA GLN A 598 -24.73 -27.29 24.95
C GLN A 598 -25.68 -27.20 26.16
N ASP A 599 -26.00 -25.99 26.63
CA ASP A 599 -26.95 -25.74 27.72
C ASP A 599 -28.36 -26.20 27.36
N ASN A 600 -28.73 -26.07 26.08
CA ASN A 600 -29.98 -26.59 25.53
C ASN A 600 -29.96 -28.12 25.30
N GLY A 601 -28.87 -28.81 25.65
CA GLY A 601 -28.74 -30.27 25.58
C GLY A 601 -28.35 -30.82 24.21
N GLY A 602 -27.84 -29.97 23.31
CA GLY A 602 -27.34 -30.37 21.99
C GLY A 602 -26.02 -31.15 22.05
N ASP A 603 -25.78 -31.99 21.04
CA ASP A 603 -24.59 -32.84 20.91
C ASP A 603 -23.79 -32.63 19.60
N LEU A 604 -24.15 -31.61 18.81
CA LEU A 604 -23.53 -31.33 17.50
C LEU A 604 -22.10 -30.82 17.64
N VAL A 605 -21.84 -29.99 18.65
CA VAL A 605 -20.54 -29.38 18.98
C VAL A 605 -20.43 -29.27 20.50
N LYS A 606 -19.27 -29.65 21.05
CA LYS A 606 -18.99 -29.52 22.48
C LYS A 606 -18.04 -28.37 22.75
N ALA A 607 -18.12 -27.78 23.94
CA ALA A 607 -17.16 -26.76 24.39
C ALA A 607 -15.70 -27.22 24.24
N GLU A 608 -15.41 -28.51 24.47
CA GLU A 608 -14.07 -29.09 24.33
C GLU A 608 -13.52 -29.04 22.89
N ASP A 609 -14.39 -29.12 21.88
CA ASP A 609 -13.99 -29.03 20.47
C ASP A 609 -13.42 -27.64 20.14
N VAL A 610 -14.01 -26.58 20.72
CA VAL A 610 -13.53 -25.19 20.60
C VAL A 610 -12.31 -24.97 21.50
N MET A 611 -12.37 -25.43 22.76
CA MET A 611 -11.32 -25.23 23.75
C MET A 611 -9.99 -25.85 23.34
N SER A 612 -9.99 -27.02 22.70
CA SER A 612 -8.75 -27.66 22.24
C SER A 612 -7.94 -26.78 21.26
N LEU A 613 -8.64 -26.05 20.39
CA LEU A 613 -8.02 -25.11 19.42
C LEU A 613 -7.52 -23.84 20.13
N LEU A 614 -8.32 -23.30 21.05
CA LEU A 614 -7.95 -22.10 21.82
C LEU A 614 -6.80 -22.38 22.79
N ARG A 615 -6.70 -23.58 23.40
CA ARG A 615 -5.56 -24.00 24.23
C ARG A 615 -4.26 -23.97 23.45
N THR A 616 -4.28 -24.47 22.20
CA THR A 616 -3.12 -24.45 21.31
C THR A 616 -2.68 -23.02 21.01
N PHE A 617 -3.64 -22.10 20.80
CA PHE A 617 -3.35 -20.67 20.62
C PHE A 617 -2.79 -20.02 21.88
N CYS A 618 -3.41 -20.24 23.04
CA CYS A 618 -3.01 -19.61 24.29
C CYS A 618 -1.65 -20.12 24.79
N SER A 619 -1.30 -21.37 24.48
CA SER A 619 -0.01 -22.00 24.84
C SER A 619 1.16 -21.61 23.93
N ASP A 620 0.89 -20.88 22.85
CA ASP A 620 1.90 -20.49 21.87
C ASP A 620 2.69 -19.27 22.36
N ALA A 621 3.92 -19.51 22.83
CA ALA A 621 4.81 -18.47 23.36
C ALA A 621 5.29 -17.46 22.29
N SER A 622 5.09 -17.75 21.00
CA SER A 622 5.42 -16.81 19.92
C SER A 622 4.41 -15.66 19.76
N ILE A 623 3.26 -15.75 20.43
CA ILE A 623 2.17 -14.78 20.34
C ILE A 623 2.32 -13.75 21.46
N GLU A 624 2.04 -12.49 21.16
CA GLU A 624 1.96 -11.43 22.15
C GLU A 624 1.03 -11.79 23.33
N VAL A 625 1.30 -11.24 24.50
CA VAL A 625 0.57 -11.59 25.74
C VAL A 625 -0.88 -11.08 25.67
N THR A 626 -1.12 -9.89 25.12
CA THR A 626 -2.45 -9.27 25.09
C THR A 626 -3.50 -10.08 24.33
N PRO A 627 -3.28 -10.54 23.07
CA PRO A 627 -4.25 -11.38 22.36
C PRO A 627 -4.55 -12.70 23.09
N ARG A 628 -3.55 -13.30 23.75
CA ARG A 628 -3.73 -14.53 24.55
C ARG A 628 -4.62 -14.27 25.76
N LEU A 629 -4.42 -13.16 26.46
CA LEU A 629 -5.25 -12.76 27.60
C LEU A 629 -6.69 -12.44 27.20
N ASP A 630 -6.89 -11.76 26.08
CA ASP A 630 -8.22 -11.39 25.62
C ASP A 630 -9.05 -12.61 25.21
N VAL A 631 -8.44 -13.58 24.50
CA VAL A 631 -9.09 -14.86 24.21
C VAL A 631 -9.46 -15.62 25.50
N LEU A 632 -8.54 -15.67 26.47
CA LEU A 632 -8.82 -16.35 27.74
C LEU A 632 -9.93 -15.68 28.55
N ARG A 633 -10.07 -14.34 28.49
CA ARG A 633 -11.19 -13.62 29.12
C ARG A 633 -12.53 -14.00 28.50
N VAL A 634 -12.59 -14.08 27.17
CA VAL A 634 -13.81 -14.50 26.44
C VAL A 634 -14.21 -15.92 26.84
N VAL A 635 -13.22 -16.81 26.97
CA VAL A 635 -13.44 -18.20 27.39
C VAL A 635 -13.86 -18.29 28.86
N GLU A 636 -13.19 -17.59 29.78
CA GLU A 636 -13.52 -17.60 31.23
C GLU A 636 -14.96 -17.14 31.49
N LYS A 637 -15.44 -16.16 30.72
CA LYS A 637 -16.83 -15.67 30.82
C LYS A 637 -17.86 -16.70 30.34
N SER A 638 -17.46 -17.62 29.45
CA SER A 638 -18.38 -18.44 28.67
C SER A 638 -18.30 -19.93 28.92
N PHE A 639 -17.18 -20.47 29.39
CA PHE A 639 -17.03 -21.89 29.66
C PHE A 639 -16.50 -22.10 31.09
N GLU A 640 -16.91 -23.20 31.72
CA GLU A 640 -16.28 -23.67 32.95
C GLU A 640 -14.84 -24.11 32.64
N LEU A 641 -13.86 -23.35 33.13
CA LEU A 641 -12.44 -23.63 32.89
C LEU A 641 -12.01 -24.89 33.65
N SER A 642 -11.23 -25.74 32.98
CA SER A 642 -10.55 -26.85 33.64
C SER A 642 -9.47 -26.33 34.61
N ALA A 643 -8.99 -27.20 35.51
CA ALA A 643 -7.89 -26.86 36.42
C ALA A 643 -6.63 -26.41 35.66
N THR A 644 -6.34 -27.04 34.51
CA THR A 644 -5.23 -26.66 33.63
C THR A 644 -5.44 -25.30 32.96
N ASP A 645 -6.67 -25.01 32.51
CA ASP A 645 -6.97 -23.73 31.86
C ASP A 645 -6.93 -22.56 32.86
N THR A 646 -7.38 -22.82 34.10
CA THR A 646 -7.30 -21.86 35.22
C THR A 646 -5.85 -21.56 35.60
N LEU A 647 -4.98 -22.57 35.59
CA LEU A 647 -3.55 -22.41 35.85
C LEU A 647 -2.87 -21.60 34.76
N LEU A 648 -3.12 -21.91 33.47
CA LEU A 648 -2.58 -21.16 32.34
C LEU A 648 -3.04 -19.69 32.35
N LEU A 649 -4.31 -19.45 32.68
CA LEU A 649 -4.84 -18.10 32.81
C LEU A 649 -4.14 -17.31 33.92
N THR A 650 -3.95 -17.95 35.08
CA THR A 650 -3.23 -17.36 36.21
C THR A 650 -1.77 -17.08 35.84
N LEU A 651 -1.12 -18.00 35.13
CA LEU A 651 0.25 -17.86 34.62
C LEU A 651 0.38 -16.63 33.71
N TYR A 652 -0.41 -16.54 32.65
CA TYR A 652 -0.29 -15.44 31.68
C TYR A 652 -0.67 -14.09 32.26
N ARG A 653 -1.68 -14.01 33.13
CA ARG A 653 -2.03 -12.76 33.83
C ARG A 653 -0.91 -12.28 34.74
N THR A 654 -0.30 -13.21 35.47
CA THR A 654 0.82 -12.90 36.36
C THR A 654 2.04 -12.48 35.56
N ASP A 655 2.39 -13.21 34.50
CA ASP A 655 3.51 -12.89 33.61
C ASP A 655 3.36 -11.51 32.96
N ALA A 656 2.17 -11.15 32.47
CA ALA A 656 1.92 -9.82 31.88
C ALA A 656 2.21 -8.66 32.84
N LEU A 657 1.80 -8.82 34.11
CA LEU A 657 2.01 -7.81 35.15
C LEU A 657 3.46 -7.82 35.66
N VAL A 658 4.06 -9.00 35.78
CA VAL A 658 5.42 -9.13 36.30
C VAL A 658 6.44 -8.69 35.27
N SER A 659 6.39 -9.16 34.02
CA SER A 659 7.32 -8.76 32.96
C SER A 659 7.33 -7.25 32.69
N SER A 660 6.19 -6.58 32.84
CA SER A 660 6.09 -5.13 32.67
C SER A 660 6.69 -4.32 33.84
N THR A 661 6.70 -4.87 35.06
CA THR A 661 7.10 -4.14 36.27
C THR A 661 8.47 -4.60 36.83
N TRP A 662 8.79 -5.88 36.66
CA TRP A 662 10.05 -6.56 36.99
C TRP A 662 10.55 -7.36 35.76
N PRO A 663 11.21 -6.70 34.80
CA PRO A 663 11.67 -7.35 33.57
C PRO A 663 12.72 -8.46 33.83
N ASP A 664 13.41 -8.43 34.97
CA ASP A 664 14.44 -9.41 35.35
C ASP A 664 13.88 -10.69 36.02
N ILE A 665 12.55 -10.77 36.23
CA ILE A 665 11.91 -11.88 36.93
C ILE A 665 11.04 -12.68 35.95
N GLU A 666 11.49 -13.89 35.62
CA GLU A 666 10.72 -14.82 34.79
C GLU A 666 9.63 -15.54 35.59
N VAL A 667 8.42 -15.56 35.04
CA VAL A 667 7.27 -16.27 35.59
C VAL A 667 7.10 -17.60 34.87
N THR A 668 7.21 -18.70 35.63
CA THR A 668 7.10 -20.06 35.13
C THR A 668 5.94 -20.79 35.82
N GLU A 669 5.40 -21.82 35.18
CA GLU A 669 4.21 -22.56 35.65
C GLU A 669 4.40 -23.14 37.06
N ASP A 670 5.59 -23.65 37.37
CA ASP A 670 5.95 -24.19 38.68
C ASP A 670 5.79 -23.16 39.81
N LYS A 671 6.04 -21.88 39.54
CA LYS A 671 5.93 -20.78 40.53
C LYS A 671 4.48 -20.39 40.84
N ILE A 672 3.50 -20.84 40.06
CA ILE A 672 2.08 -20.48 40.20
C ILE A 672 1.19 -21.71 40.43
N SER A 673 1.72 -22.91 40.18
CA SER A 673 1.02 -24.19 40.25
C SER A 673 0.33 -24.51 41.59
N SER A 674 0.87 -24.04 42.72
CA SER A 674 0.32 -24.29 44.06
C SER A 674 0.16 -23.00 44.87
N GLU A 675 -0.62 -23.07 45.95
CA GLU A 675 -0.77 -21.97 46.90
C GLU A 675 0.57 -21.56 47.51
N GLU A 676 1.40 -22.52 47.90
CA GLU A 676 2.72 -22.30 48.47
C GLU A 676 3.67 -21.66 47.46
N ALA A 677 3.63 -22.10 46.20
CA ALA A 677 4.43 -21.52 45.12
C ALA A 677 4.07 -20.04 44.89
N ARG A 678 2.76 -19.74 44.86
CA ARG A 678 2.25 -18.36 44.76
C ARG A 678 2.70 -17.49 45.94
N LEU A 679 2.66 -18.00 47.17
CA LEU A 679 3.16 -17.28 48.35
C LEU A 679 4.67 -17.03 48.29
N GLN A 680 5.46 -18.00 47.84
CA GLN A 680 6.91 -17.84 47.66
C GLN A 680 7.21 -16.77 46.60
N MET A 681 6.54 -16.83 45.46
CA MET A 681 6.68 -15.83 44.40
C MET A 681 6.28 -14.43 44.89
N PHE A 682 5.17 -14.31 45.60
CA PHE A 682 4.73 -13.06 46.20
C PHE A 682 5.77 -12.49 47.17
N SER A 683 6.32 -13.33 48.05
CA SER A 683 7.35 -12.91 49.00
C SER A 683 8.62 -12.40 48.30
N HIS A 684 9.00 -13.03 47.19
CA HIS A 684 10.13 -12.59 46.38
C HIS A 684 9.87 -11.24 45.71
N LEU A 685 8.71 -11.08 45.03
CA LEU A 685 8.32 -9.80 44.42
C LEU A 685 8.22 -8.67 45.45
N LEU A 686 7.71 -8.96 46.65
CA LEU A 686 7.63 -8.01 47.76
C LEU A 686 9.01 -7.55 48.23
N SER A 687 9.98 -8.46 48.29
CA SER A 687 11.36 -8.14 48.68
C SER A 687 12.06 -7.20 47.68
N GLU A 688 11.80 -7.40 46.38
CA GLU A 688 12.32 -6.61 45.26
C GLU A 688 11.52 -5.32 44.98
N SER A 689 10.48 -5.05 45.78
CA SER A 689 9.66 -3.85 45.66
C SER A 689 10.26 -2.68 46.46
N SER A 690 10.34 -1.52 45.80
CA SER A 690 10.84 -0.27 46.41
C SER A 690 10.04 0.96 46.00
N ASP A 691 9.38 0.96 44.84
CA ASP A 691 8.58 2.06 44.33
C ASP A 691 7.05 1.86 44.50
N PRO A 692 6.27 2.95 44.55
CA PRO A 692 4.80 2.90 44.64
C PRO A 692 4.10 2.10 43.54
N HIS A 693 4.64 2.11 42.32
CA HIS A 693 4.04 1.41 41.18
C HIS A 693 4.13 -0.12 41.36
N ARG A 694 5.29 -0.63 41.78
CA ARG A 694 5.49 -2.04 42.14
C ARG A 694 4.52 -2.53 43.21
N TYR A 695 4.26 -1.76 44.25
CA TYR A 695 3.29 -2.13 45.28
C TYR A 695 1.86 -2.17 44.74
N THR A 696 1.49 -1.23 43.87
CA THR A 696 0.18 -1.24 43.20
C THR A 696 0.03 -2.49 42.31
N THR A 697 1.07 -2.84 41.53
CA THR A 697 1.07 -4.05 40.71
C THR A 697 1.00 -5.32 41.57
N LEU A 698 1.68 -5.38 42.72
CA LEU A 698 1.57 -6.49 43.67
C LEU A 698 0.14 -6.71 44.16
N CYS A 699 -0.56 -5.63 44.52
CA CYS A 699 -1.97 -5.71 44.90
C CYS A 699 -2.85 -6.22 43.74
N ARG A 700 -2.61 -5.77 42.51
CA ARG A 700 -3.31 -6.28 41.32
C ARG A 700 -3.10 -7.78 41.11
N ILE A 701 -1.88 -8.27 41.32
CA ILE A 701 -1.60 -9.71 41.26
C ILE A 701 -2.45 -10.47 42.28
N LEU A 702 -2.55 -9.98 43.52
CA LEU A 702 -3.39 -10.60 44.56
C LEU A 702 -4.89 -10.59 44.22
N VAL A 703 -5.38 -9.57 43.51
CA VAL A 703 -6.76 -9.52 43.02
C VAL A 703 -7.00 -10.56 41.92
N LEU A 704 -6.03 -10.77 41.03
CA LEU A 704 -6.17 -11.70 39.90
C LEU A 704 -5.97 -13.17 40.28
N TRP A 705 -5.30 -13.44 41.40
CA TRP A 705 -5.01 -14.78 41.86
C TRP A 705 -6.22 -15.47 42.51
N PRO A 706 -6.32 -16.81 42.41
CA PRO A 706 -7.29 -17.58 43.18
C PRO A 706 -7.21 -17.26 44.68
N LYS A 707 -8.37 -17.13 45.35
CA LYS A 707 -8.43 -16.84 46.80
C LYS A 707 -7.59 -17.88 47.57
N PHE A 708 -6.74 -17.41 48.49
CA PHE A 708 -5.93 -18.27 49.37
C PHE A 708 -6.82 -19.03 50.37
N SER A 709 -6.31 -20.12 50.93
CA SER A 709 -6.96 -20.86 52.01
C SER A 709 -7.30 -19.97 53.21
N GLU A 710 -8.37 -20.32 53.93
CA GLU A 710 -8.81 -19.57 55.12
C GLU A 710 -7.72 -19.49 56.20
N ASP A 711 -6.87 -20.52 56.31
CA ASP A 711 -5.74 -20.57 57.25
C ASP A 711 -4.68 -19.48 56.96
N VAL A 712 -4.50 -19.10 55.70
CA VAL A 712 -3.58 -18.01 55.29
C VAL A 712 -4.29 -16.65 55.34
N ARG A 713 -5.58 -16.60 54.99
CA ARG A 713 -6.35 -15.35 54.95
C ARG A 713 -6.69 -14.79 56.33
N SER A 714 -6.95 -15.66 57.30
CA SER A 714 -7.33 -15.25 58.66
C SER A 714 -6.13 -15.02 59.59
N ASP A 715 -4.95 -15.51 59.22
CA ASP A 715 -3.71 -15.37 60.00
C ASP A 715 -2.98 -14.07 59.62
N PRO A 716 -2.92 -13.05 60.50
CA PRO A 716 -2.33 -11.77 60.16
C PRO A 716 -0.85 -11.83 59.81
N ASP A 717 -0.11 -12.83 60.29
CA ASP A 717 1.33 -12.96 60.04
C ASP A 717 1.63 -13.67 58.71
N LYS A 718 0.65 -14.37 58.13
CA LYS A 718 0.78 -15.07 56.83
C LYS A 718 0.02 -14.39 55.71
N ASN A 719 -0.92 -13.50 56.04
CA ASN A 719 -1.78 -12.87 55.06
C ASN A 719 -0.94 -11.96 54.12
N PRO A 720 -1.00 -12.19 52.79
CA PRO A 720 -0.22 -11.43 51.83
C PRO A 720 -0.64 -9.95 51.76
N TRP A 721 -1.92 -9.65 51.94
CA TRP A 721 -2.42 -8.26 51.99
C TRP A 721 -1.87 -7.50 53.19
N VAL A 722 -1.83 -8.13 54.38
CA VAL A 722 -1.21 -7.53 55.58
C VAL A 722 0.28 -7.28 55.35
N SER A 723 0.97 -8.24 54.73
CA SER A 723 2.40 -8.14 54.42
C SER A 723 2.73 -6.99 53.46
N VAL A 724 1.92 -6.79 52.41
CA VAL A 724 2.09 -5.65 51.49
C VAL A 724 1.80 -4.32 52.16
N PHE A 725 0.71 -4.20 52.93
CA PHE A 725 0.42 -2.94 53.63
C PHE A 725 1.47 -2.60 54.68
N GLN A 726 2.02 -3.59 55.37
CA GLN A 726 3.13 -3.41 56.28
C GLN A 726 4.40 -2.95 55.55
N ALA A 727 4.72 -3.54 54.38
CA ALA A 727 5.87 -3.14 53.58
C ALA A 727 5.73 -1.72 53.00
N ILE A 728 4.54 -1.35 52.53
CA ILE A 728 4.22 0.02 52.07
C ILE A 728 4.46 1.01 53.21
N LEU A 729 3.96 0.70 54.41
CA LEU A 729 4.14 1.57 55.58
C LEU A 729 5.62 1.71 55.96
N ALA A 730 6.41 0.64 55.87
CA ALA A 730 7.82 0.65 56.23
C ALA A 730 8.72 1.39 55.23
N LYS A 731 8.45 1.26 53.91
CA LYS A 731 9.33 1.77 52.84
C LYS A 731 8.79 3.01 52.13
N GLN A 732 7.48 3.23 52.12
CA GLN A 732 6.76 4.26 51.34
C GLN A 732 5.68 4.97 52.18
N ALA A 733 6.01 5.32 53.43
CA ALA A 733 5.05 5.87 54.40
C ALA A 733 4.28 7.12 53.92
N ASP A 734 4.90 7.97 53.08
CA ASP A 734 4.27 9.19 52.56
C ASP A 734 3.31 8.95 51.39
N GLN A 735 3.42 7.81 50.70
CA GLN A 735 2.55 7.42 49.58
C GLN A 735 1.53 6.35 49.95
N ALA A 736 1.55 5.87 51.20
CA ALA A 736 0.71 4.77 51.67
C ALA A 736 -0.79 5.04 51.47
N GLU A 737 -1.24 6.28 51.70
CA GLU A 737 -2.62 6.69 51.50
C GLU A 737 -3.03 6.58 50.02
N ASN A 738 -2.26 7.19 49.11
CA ASN A 738 -2.55 7.19 47.67
C ASN A 738 -2.58 5.78 47.07
N ILE A 739 -1.66 4.90 47.51
CA ILE A 739 -1.61 3.51 47.05
C ILE A 739 -2.83 2.74 47.57
N LEU A 740 -3.19 2.93 48.84
CA LEU A 740 -4.36 2.29 49.45
C LEU A 740 -5.64 2.68 48.73
N ASP A 741 -5.83 3.98 48.49
CA ASP A 741 -7.02 4.52 47.81
C ASP A 741 -7.09 3.98 46.38
N ASN A 742 -5.98 4.02 45.64
CA ASN A 742 -5.95 3.53 44.26
C ASN A 742 -6.29 2.03 44.17
N VAL A 743 -5.82 1.21 45.12
CA VAL A 743 -6.05 -0.24 45.12
C VAL A 743 -7.45 -0.59 45.61
N LEU A 744 -7.85 -0.11 46.78
CA LEU A 744 -9.12 -0.49 47.41
C LEU A 744 -10.34 0.10 46.69
N GLU A 745 -10.20 1.28 46.07
CA GLU A 745 -11.32 1.91 45.36
C GLU A 745 -11.42 1.46 43.89
N LYS A 746 -10.29 1.28 43.19
CA LYS A 746 -10.32 1.07 41.73
C LYS A 746 -10.05 -0.37 41.29
N GLU A 747 -9.32 -1.15 42.09
CA GLU A 747 -8.86 -2.48 41.68
C GLU A 747 -9.60 -3.61 42.41
N CYS A 748 -10.11 -3.37 43.62
CA CYS A 748 -10.85 -4.37 44.41
C CYS A 748 -12.37 -4.24 44.20
N SER A 749 -13.04 -5.34 43.87
CA SER A 749 -14.52 -5.43 43.87
C SER A 749 -15.10 -5.75 45.26
N GLU A 750 -14.37 -6.53 46.06
CA GLU A 750 -14.68 -6.85 47.46
C GLU A 750 -13.48 -6.48 48.35
N PHE A 751 -13.75 -6.05 49.59
CA PHE A 751 -12.67 -5.72 50.52
C PHE A 751 -11.86 -6.98 50.92
N PRO A 752 -10.51 -6.95 50.82
CA PRO A 752 -9.72 -8.18 50.84
C PRO A 752 -9.40 -8.74 52.23
N LEU A 753 -9.57 -7.96 53.31
CA LEU A 753 -9.21 -8.36 54.69
C LEU A 753 -10.44 -8.69 55.53
N ASP A 754 -10.34 -9.73 56.36
CA ASP A 754 -11.30 -10.02 57.41
C ASP A 754 -11.17 -9.02 58.59
N SER A 755 -12.08 -9.09 59.57
CA SER A 755 -12.07 -8.15 60.72
C SER A 755 -10.75 -8.22 61.51
N MET A 756 -10.20 -9.43 61.73
CA MET A 756 -8.96 -9.63 62.49
C MET A 756 -7.73 -9.06 61.78
N CYS A 757 -7.55 -9.33 60.49
CA CYS A 757 -6.44 -8.76 59.72
C CYS A 757 -6.62 -7.26 59.47
N CYS A 758 -7.86 -6.79 59.27
CA CYS A 758 -8.15 -5.36 59.17
C CYS A 758 -7.77 -4.63 60.47
N GLN A 759 -8.11 -5.20 61.63
CA GLN A 759 -7.69 -4.65 62.92
C GLN A 759 -6.16 -4.63 63.06
N ARG A 760 -5.46 -5.68 62.66
CA ARG A 760 -4.00 -5.72 62.71
C ARG A 760 -3.37 -4.60 61.88
N VAL A 761 -3.86 -4.38 60.67
CA VAL A 761 -3.37 -3.31 59.79
C VAL A 761 -3.74 -1.94 60.36
N PHE A 762 -4.95 -1.77 60.90
CA PHE A 762 -5.37 -0.56 61.61
C PHE A 762 -4.39 -0.20 62.75
N ASP A 763 -4.05 -1.17 63.60
CA ASP A 763 -3.12 -0.98 64.72
C ASP A 763 -1.72 -0.57 64.21
N LEU A 764 -1.22 -1.19 63.12
CA LEU A 764 0.06 -0.84 62.50
C LEU A 764 0.12 0.61 62.01
N TYR A 765 -0.93 1.10 61.33
CA TYR A 765 -0.99 2.48 60.86
C TYR A 765 -1.15 3.49 62.02
N CYS A 766 -1.81 3.09 63.11
CA CYS A 766 -1.90 3.88 64.33
C CYS A 766 -0.52 4.02 65.00
N GLU A 767 0.23 2.92 65.14
CA GLU A 767 1.60 2.92 65.69
C GLU A 767 2.55 3.80 64.87
N ALA A 768 2.40 3.81 63.55
CA ALA A 768 3.18 4.64 62.64
C ALA A 768 2.72 6.11 62.57
N SER A 769 1.81 6.55 63.45
CA SER A 769 1.28 7.92 63.51
C SER A 769 0.60 8.38 62.21
N ARG A 770 -0.11 7.48 61.52
CA ARG A 770 -0.88 7.77 60.28
C ARG A 770 -2.39 7.55 60.50
N PRO A 771 -3.04 8.38 61.33
CA PRO A 771 -4.41 8.11 61.76
C PRO A 771 -5.45 8.21 60.63
N ARG A 772 -5.24 9.08 59.63
CA ARG A 772 -6.16 9.23 58.49
C ARG A 772 -6.26 7.95 57.63
N VAL A 773 -5.12 7.33 57.32
CA VAL A 773 -5.05 6.10 56.53
C VAL A 773 -5.69 4.93 57.28
N ALA A 774 -5.44 4.83 58.59
CA ALA A 774 -6.08 3.85 59.46
C ALA A 774 -7.61 3.96 59.45
N VAL A 775 -8.15 5.18 59.56
CA VAL A 775 -9.61 5.41 59.51
C VAL A 775 -10.19 5.06 58.14
N LYS A 776 -9.55 5.48 57.04
CA LYS A 776 -10.00 5.14 55.68
C LYS A 776 -10.07 3.63 55.46
N LEU A 777 -9.05 2.88 55.91
CA LEU A 777 -9.01 1.42 55.80
C LEU A 777 -10.25 0.75 56.43
N VAL A 778 -10.64 1.16 57.64
CA VAL A 778 -11.80 0.61 58.34
C VAL A 778 -13.11 1.00 57.65
N LEU A 779 -13.19 2.22 57.11
CA LEU A 779 -14.37 2.65 56.38
C LEU A 779 -14.53 1.92 55.03
N TYR A 780 -13.43 1.57 54.35
CA TYR A 780 -13.46 0.69 53.18
C TYR A 780 -13.92 -0.75 53.52
N SER A 781 -13.60 -1.24 54.73
CA SER A 781 -13.87 -2.63 55.10
C SER A 781 -15.32 -2.94 55.48
N SER A 782 -16.13 -1.92 55.73
CA SER A 782 -17.51 -2.04 56.24
C SER A 782 -17.66 -2.84 57.55
N HIS A 783 -16.58 -3.05 58.30
CA HIS A 783 -16.57 -3.86 59.54
C HIS A 783 -17.03 -3.02 60.72
N THR A 784 -18.33 -3.15 61.06
CA THR A 784 -18.99 -2.28 62.06
C THR A 784 -18.40 -2.34 63.47
N ASP A 785 -17.76 -3.45 63.82
CA ASP A 785 -17.06 -3.71 65.09
C ASP A 785 -15.80 -2.86 65.27
N LEU A 786 -15.23 -2.33 64.17
CA LEU A 786 -14.05 -1.46 64.19
C LEU A 786 -14.41 0.03 64.09
N TYR A 787 -15.67 0.37 63.83
CA TYR A 787 -16.10 1.76 63.65
C TYR A 787 -15.91 2.62 64.89
N ASP A 788 -16.14 2.07 66.09
CA ASP A 788 -15.96 2.83 67.33
C ASP A 788 -14.49 3.26 67.50
N LYS A 789 -13.55 2.34 67.25
CA LYS A 789 -12.10 2.63 67.30
C LYS A 789 -11.68 3.64 66.24
N ALA A 790 -12.22 3.53 65.02
CA ALA A 790 -11.93 4.46 63.94
C ALA A 790 -12.50 5.87 64.22
N LEU A 791 -13.69 5.96 64.82
CA LEU A 791 -14.32 7.23 65.19
C LEU A 791 -13.61 7.93 66.35
N ASP A 792 -13.16 7.16 67.35
CA ASP A 792 -12.34 7.70 68.46
C ASP A 792 -11.04 8.33 67.92
N LEU A 793 -10.41 7.66 66.95
CA LEU A 793 -9.22 8.17 66.27
C LEU A 793 -9.54 9.40 65.43
N LEU A 794 -10.64 9.38 64.66
CA LEU A 794 -11.09 10.49 63.81
C LEU A 794 -11.34 11.78 64.60
N ALA A 795 -11.85 11.67 65.83
CA ALA A 795 -12.06 12.82 66.72
C ALA A 795 -10.75 13.57 67.05
N THR A 796 -9.60 12.90 66.96
CA THR A 796 -8.27 13.49 67.22
C THR A 796 -7.62 14.11 65.98
N ILE A 797 -8.17 13.87 64.78
CA ILE A 797 -7.64 14.35 63.50
C ILE A 797 -8.16 15.77 63.25
N SER A 798 -7.25 16.76 63.25
CA SER A 798 -7.57 18.16 62.93
C SER A 798 -7.02 18.62 61.58
N GLU A 799 -5.88 18.08 61.14
CA GLU A 799 -5.29 18.35 59.83
C GLU A 799 -5.82 17.37 58.77
N GLY A 800 -6.30 17.89 57.62
CA GLY A 800 -6.77 17.08 56.49
C GLY A 800 -8.15 16.45 56.66
N ALA A 801 -8.97 16.97 57.58
CA ALA A 801 -10.37 16.56 57.80
C ALA A 801 -11.31 17.00 56.66
N ASP A 802 -10.82 17.80 55.72
CA ASP A 802 -11.49 18.24 54.50
C ASP A 802 -11.24 17.32 53.30
N ASN A 803 -10.58 16.17 53.50
CA ASN A 803 -10.34 15.20 52.43
C ASN A 803 -11.68 14.67 51.85
N PRO A 804 -11.93 14.82 50.54
CA PRO A 804 -13.22 14.50 49.92
C PRO A 804 -13.53 12.99 49.92
N GLU A 805 -12.52 12.13 49.80
CA GLU A 805 -12.70 10.67 49.80
C GLU A 805 -13.06 10.17 51.20
N LEU A 806 -12.40 10.69 52.24
CA LEU A 806 -12.76 10.38 53.64
C LEU A 806 -14.20 10.77 53.94
N ILE A 807 -14.63 11.95 53.48
CA ILE A 807 -16.01 12.43 53.65
C ILE A 807 -17.00 11.51 52.90
N ARG A 808 -16.68 11.09 51.67
CA ARG A 808 -17.51 10.14 50.90
C ARG A 808 -17.67 8.82 51.65
N LEU A 809 -16.58 8.25 52.16
CA LEU A 809 -16.61 7.00 52.92
C LEU A 809 -17.46 7.09 54.21
N ILE A 810 -17.41 8.22 54.91
CA ILE A 810 -18.26 8.47 56.10
C ILE A 810 -19.75 8.51 55.72
N LEU A 811 -20.08 9.10 54.57
CA LEU A 811 -21.45 9.19 54.04
C LEU A 811 -21.96 7.83 53.58
N ASP A 812 -21.14 7.04 52.87
CA ASP A 812 -21.45 5.68 52.43
C ASP A 812 -21.70 4.74 53.62
N ALA A 813 -20.89 4.87 54.68
CA ALA A 813 -21.05 4.13 55.93
C ALA A 813 -22.22 4.64 56.81
N LYS A 814 -22.94 5.70 56.40
CA LYS A 814 -24.05 6.34 57.15
C LYS A 814 -23.66 6.83 58.55
N LEU A 815 -22.42 7.28 58.71
CA LEU A 815 -21.87 7.72 60.00
C LEU A 815 -21.99 9.24 60.25
N ALA A 816 -22.67 9.98 59.37
CA ALA A 816 -22.85 11.43 59.47
C ALA A 816 -23.36 11.91 60.86
N PRO A 817 -24.30 11.22 61.53
CA PRO A 817 -24.75 11.64 62.87
C PRO A 817 -23.70 11.45 63.98
N ARG A 818 -22.75 10.54 63.80
CA ARG A 818 -21.72 10.23 64.81
C ARG A 818 -20.53 11.17 64.76
N VAL A 819 -20.39 11.94 63.67
CA VAL A 819 -19.27 12.87 63.47
C VAL A 819 -19.64 14.33 63.74
N VAL A 820 -20.88 14.64 64.14
CA VAL A 820 -21.38 16.03 64.30
C VAL A 820 -20.55 16.89 65.27
N SER A 821 -20.04 16.29 66.33
CA SER A 821 -19.18 16.96 67.32
C SER A 821 -17.70 17.00 66.93
N MET A 822 -17.32 16.46 65.76
CA MET A 822 -15.94 16.31 65.30
C MET A 822 -15.55 17.38 64.26
N PRO A 823 -14.24 17.67 64.11
CA PRO A 823 -13.74 18.67 63.15
C PRO A 823 -14.09 18.40 61.68
N VAL A 824 -14.41 17.16 61.31
CA VAL A 824 -14.78 16.75 59.93
C VAL A 824 -16.19 17.21 59.52
N PHE A 825 -17.09 17.48 60.47
CA PHE A 825 -18.50 17.74 60.17
C PHE A 825 -18.75 19.01 59.34
N PRO A 826 -18.10 20.16 59.60
CA PRO A 826 -18.25 21.34 58.73
C PRO A 826 -17.81 21.09 57.28
N ALA A 827 -16.74 20.30 57.08
CA ALA A 827 -16.28 19.92 55.75
C ALA A 827 -17.25 18.96 55.06
N LEU A 828 -17.84 18.02 55.81
CA LEU A 828 -18.89 17.12 55.31
C LEU A 828 -20.13 17.90 54.85
N VAL A 829 -20.59 18.89 55.63
CA VAL A 829 -21.70 19.77 55.24
C VAL A 829 -21.37 20.52 53.96
N THR A 830 -20.16 21.08 53.85
CA THR A 830 -19.70 21.80 52.65
C THR A 830 -19.66 20.90 51.42
N PHE A 831 -19.16 19.67 51.56
CA PHE A 831 -19.10 18.67 50.49
C PHE A 831 -20.49 18.28 49.97
N VAL A 832 -21.43 17.99 50.87
CA VAL A 832 -22.83 17.67 50.53
C VAL A 832 -23.53 18.82 49.80
N LEU A 833 -23.26 20.07 50.20
CA LEU A 833 -23.82 21.26 49.56
C LEU A 833 -23.20 21.53 48.18
N GLN A 834 -21.90 21.30 48.01
CA GLN A 834 -21.20 21.49 46.72
C GLN A 834 -21.59 20.44 45.68
N GLY A 835 -21.89 19.21 46.12
CA GLY A 835 -22.35 18.13 45.23
C GLY A 835 -23.80 18.28 44.72
N GLN A 836 -24.56 19.24 45.26
CA GLN A 836 -25.97 19.40 44.91
C GLN A 836 -26.16 19.79 43.42
N GLY A 837 -26.66 18.86 42.60
CA GLY A 837 -27.01 19.08 41.19
C GLY A 837 -25.98 18.60 40.17
N GLN A 838 -24.96 17.84 40.59
CA GLN A 838 -24.04 17.14 39.67
C GLN A 838 -24.50 15.69 39.43
N GLU A 839 -24.45 15.21 38.18
CA GLU A 839 -24.89 13.84 37.80
C GLU A 839 -24.05 12.73 38.48
N ASP A 840 -22.78 13.00 38.81
CA ASP A 840 -21.84 12.02 39.39
C ASP A 840 -21.87 11.93 40.93
N THR A 841 -22.84 12.54 41.61
CA THR A 841 -22.86 12.51 43.08
C THR A 841 -23.52 11.26 43.66
N PRO A 842 -22.86 10.54 44.59
CA PRO A 842 -23.41 9.32 45.17
C PRO A 842 -24.67 9.63 45.99
N SER A 843 -25.66 8.73 45.94
CA SER A 843 -26.96 8.92 46.60
C SER A 843 -26.87 9.07 48.13
N SER A 844 -25.79 8.55 48.72
CA SER A 844 -25.40 8.71 50.13
C SER A 844 -25.05 10.15 50.50
N ALA A 845 -24.58 10.96 49.55
CA ALA A 845 -24.19 12.36 49.74
C ALA A 845 -25.33 13.36 49.47
N SER A 846 -26.57 12.91 49.27
CA SER A 846 -27.69 13.82 49.03
C SER A 846 -28.05 14.61 50.31
N PRO A 847 -28.32 15.93 50.22
CA PRO A 847 -28.70 16.74 51.38
C PRO A 847 -29.91 16.18 52.15
N GLN A 848 -30.84 15.56 51.42
CA GLN A 848 -32.06 14.97 51.99
C GLN A 848 -31.78 13.65 52.70
N THR A 849 -30.91 12.80 52.14
CA THR A 849 -30.46 11.54 52.77
C THR A 849 -29.72 11.84 54.08
N VAL A 850 -28.79 12.79 54.07
CA VAL A 850 -27.98 13.14 55.25
C VAL A 850 -28.84 13.83 56.32
N ALA A 851 -29.75 14.73 55.95
CA ALA A 851 -30.68 15.35 56.89
C ALA A 851 -31.61 14.32 57.55
N ASN A 852 -32.08 13.32 56.80
CA ASN A 852 -32.88 12.22 57.35
C ASN A 852 -32.09 11.38 58.37
N GLN A 853 -30.81 11.09 58.09
CA GLN A 853 -29.93 10.39 59.04
C GLN A 853 -29.74 11.19 60.34
N LEU A 854 -29.49 12.50 60.23
CA LEU A 854 -29.35 13.40 61.38
C LEU A 854 -30.65 13.49 62.19
N ALA A 855 -31.79 13.64 61.52
CA ALA A 855 -33.11 13.69 62.17
C ALA A 855 -33.45 12.39 62.89
N ALA A 856 -33.14 11.23 62.29
CA ALA A 856 -33.34 9.91 62.89
C ALA A 856 -32.47 9.70 64.15
N ALA A 857 -31.29 10.33 64.20
CA ALA A 857 -30.41 10.33 65.37
C ALA A 857 -30.78 11.39 66.44
N GLY A 858 -31.86 12.16 66.25
CA GLY A 858 -32.32 13.19 67.19
C GLY A 858 -31.68 14.57 67.01
N LEU A 859 -30.83 14.75 66.00
CA LEU A 859 -30.12 16.00 65.68
C LEU A 859 -30.96 16.89 64.73
N GLN A 860 -32.11 17.34 65.24
CA GLN A 860 -33.10 18.09 64.46
C GLN A 860 -32.61 19.48 64.03
N VAL A 861 -31.75 20.11 64.83
CA VAL A 861 -31.21 21.45 64.55
C VAL A 861 -30.23 21.41 63.39
N GLU A 862 -29.32 20.43 63.40
CA GLU A 862 -28.30 20.20 62.40
C GLU A 862 -28.93 19.73 61.08
N ALA A 863 -29.91 18.82 61.15
CA ALA A 863 -30.70 18.40 59.99
C ALA A 863 -31.44 19.59 59.33
N GLY A 864 -32.08 20.43 60.15
CA GLY A 864 -32.79 21.62 59.67
C GLY A 864 -31.84 22.67 59.08
N SER A 865 -30.67 22.88 59.69
CA SER A 865 -29.64 23.79 59.19
C SER A 865 -29.09 23.35 57.84
N LEU A 866 -28.79 22.05 57.67
CA LEU A 866 -28.31 21.50 56.39
C LEU A 866 -29.34 21.69 55.27
N LEU A 867 -30.61 21.37 55.53
CA LEU A 867 -31.68 21.54 54.54
C LEU A 867 -31.91 23.00 54.18
N LEU A 868 -31.85 23.91 55.16
CA LEU A 868 -32.01 25.35 54.91
C LEU A 868 -30.86 25.89 54.06
N GLN A 869 -29.62 25.43 54.31
CA GLN A 869 -28.46 25.76 53.48
C GLN A 869 -28.58 25.17 52.07
N ALA A 870 -29.00 23.92 51.92
CA ALA A 870 -29.22 23.28 50.60
C ALA A 870 -30.35 23.97 49.80
N GLN A 871 -31.37 24.47 50.49
CA GLN A 871 -32.49 25.20 49.90
C GLN A 871 -32.18 26.67 49.59
N SER A 872 -31.05 27.22 50.07
CA SER A 872 -30.65 28.61 49.80
C SER A 872 -30.09 28.84 48.38
N SER A 873 -30.10 27.82 47.53
CA SER A 873 -29.76 27.88 46.10
C SER A 873 -30.86 28.55 45.25
N HIS A 874 -30.48 29.11 44.08
CA HIS A 874 -31.33 29.96 43.23
C HIS A 874 -32.67 29.27 42.85
N SER A 875 -33.78 30.02 42.91
CA SER A 875 -35.17 29.55 42.78
C SER A 875 -35.51 28.71 41.54
N LEU A 876 -34.74 28.82 40.46
CA LEU A 876 -34.91 28.06 39.22
C LEU A 876 -34.47 26.59 39.35
N LEU A 877 -33.47 26.29 40.19
CA LEU A 877 -33.00 24.93 40.42
C LEU A 877 -33.94 24.14 41.35
N GLN A 878 -34.66 24.86 42.23
CA GLN A 878 -35.69 24.29 43.11
C GLN A 878 -36.87 23.70 42.31
N THR A 879 -37.32 24.39 41.26
CA THR A 879 -38.42 23.91 40.40
C THR A 879 -38.05 22.68 39.58
N PHE A 880 -36.80 22.57 39.13
CA PHE A 880 -36.32 21.43 38.35
C PHE A 880 -36.14 20.18 39.23
N SER A 881 -35.50 20.33 40.40
CA SER A 881 -35.38 19.25 41.40
C SER A 881 -36.74 18.76 41.89
N SER A 882 -37.69 19.67 42.15
CA SER A 882 -39.06 19.31 42.55
C SER A 882 -39.81 18.57 41.45
N ALA A 883 -39.62 18.96 40.19
CA ALA A 883 -40.18 18.26 39.04
C ALA A 883 -39.57 16.86 38.84
N LEU A 884 -38.25 16.73 39.03
CA LEU A 884 -37.54 15.44 38.93
C LEU A 884 -37.93 14.48 40.05
N SER A 885 -38.08 14.97 41.30
CA SER A 885 -38.54 14.17 42.44
C SER A 885 -40.00 13.75 42.32
N ALA A 886 -40.86 14.58 41.71
CA ALA A 886 -42.23 14.20 41.40
C ALA A 886 -42.28 13.14 40.28
N ALA A 887 -41.42 13.29 39.25
CA ALA A 887 -41.29 12.29 38.19
C ALA A 887 -40.73 10.96 38.71
N SER A 888 -39.71 10.96 39.57
CA SER A 888 -39.13 9.73 40.12
C SER A 888 -40.12 8.95 40.98
N GLN A 889 -41.02 9.64 41.70
CA GLN A 889 -42.13 8.98 42.42
C GLN A 889 -43.14 8.34 41.47
N TRP A 890 -43.40 8.96 40.31
CA TRP A 890 -44.28 8.38 39.28
C TRP A 890 -43.65 7.20 38.52
N PHE A 891 -42.33 7.17 38.39
CA PHE A 891 -41.61 6.05 37.75
C PHE A 891 -41.20 4.94 38.73
N SER A 892 -41.22 5.18 40.05
CA SER A 892 -40.98 4.13 41.07
C SER A 892 -42.16 3.18 41.30
N THR A 893 -43.30 3.39 40.62
CA THR A 893 -44.43 2.46 40.59
C THR A 893 -44.43 1.63 39.30
N SER A 894 -43.42 0.79 39.14
CA SER A 894 -43.44 -0.35 38.21
C SER A 894 -42.47 -1.41 38.71
N ASP A 895 -42.80 -1.96 39.87
CA ASP A 895 -42.53 -3.36 40.26
C ASP A 895 -43.42 -3.64 41.49
N GLN A 896 -44.63 -4.11 41.20
CA GLN A 896 -45.40 -4.98 42.09
C GLN A 896 -45.47 -6.35 41.44
#